data_AF-A0A2U3DB33-F1
#
_entry.id   AF-A0A2U3DB33-F1
#
_cell.length_a   1.000
_cell.length_b   1.000
_cell.length_c   1.000
_cell.angle_alpha   90.00
_cell.angle_beta   90.00
_cell.angle_gamma   90.00
#
_symmetry.space_group_name_H-M   'P 1'
#
loop_
_entity.id
_entity.type
_entity.pdbx_description
1 polymer ?
#
loop_
_entity_poly.entity_id
_entity_poly.type
_entity_poly.pdbx_seq_one_letter_code
_entity_poly.pdbx_strand_id
1 'polypeptide(L)'
;MKSQKKSSVVLLSLLFTLLTAPVAMAQSTVPSQSSQPMLVALGDSITFGYNLGNNKAPSKEAFPYLIGKAKGYRVTDLGVPGFTSEDLLKALNSPQYTKQIQKASVITLDIGSNDILQPAIKDGLLTTGNSNGSLTIAQKIQFANAITLFGQNLHSILLRIHSLNPHARLVLYNIYDPIPLALHPLRRTSEKLIQAENVVISAEAKQEGISVANAYQAFNLHLATYVKPGHVHPTLAGQEELANLGLTILSRPIPVPDYQDKVNFVFDFLALLGESPDATGHSPFKDVPTHSYFWGYVHKALDLHLLSPQSATIFGAASDVTRSEAADIAVRFLHIHLQKGESALTWANRTGLFADLGDLPDMTLRDEVFFTGRVAALETHTEQVLPATWHMTTAAADILREALAKSSTAPYMQMNASLILKFGVTLTQAGKQDQAIQSVVQDMQNLVHMNIQTEKGFVDGKKALHVVVTVLPSAPADSTAMPAINQVEEYLINGKLYLNAGSGWEVVPGLQNMQKLLSEQMGGAAFATGMLKDMNALQIADGYQFAGSLNTKQLDQMLKGILSTFPFQVDQTGGASSSATEQWLSTVLKDMETRIVFTVLKTSDGFEMRAQQMHATMRLPVASLLALGGQNTSAKAELEKDIQDFTIDEHLTAAMTYNRTPIMVPSQFTA
;
A
#
# COMPACT_ATOMS: atom_id res chain seq x y z
N MET A 1 -19.00 24.04 -6.73
CA MET A 1 -18.32 24.69 -7.89
C MET A 1 -16.81 24.89 -7.70
N LYS A 2 -16.31 25.89 -6.95
CA LYS A 2 -14.84 26.15 -6.89
C LYS A 2 -14.00 24.97 -6.33
N SER A 3 -14.49 24.24 -5.33
CA SER A 3 -13.84 23.01 -4.83
C SER A 3 -13.86 21.88 -5.87
N GLN A 4 -15.04 21.54 -6.38
CA GLN A 4 -15.23 20.53 -7.43
C GLN A 4 -14.32 20.78 -8.65
N LYS A 5 -14.14 22.03 -9.10
CA LYS A 5 -13.20 22.33 -10.20
C LYS A 5 -11.75 21.98 -9.86
N LYS A 6 -11.29 22.13 -8.60
CA LYS A 6 -9.97 21.61 -8.18
C LYS A 6 -9.97 20.07 -8.13
N SER A 7 -10.97 19.43 -7.54
CA SER A 7 -11.06 17.96 -7.45
C SER A 7 -11.13 17.26 -8.81
N SER A 8 -11.89 17.80 -9.77
CA SER A 8 -11.98 17.25 -11.13
C SER A 8 -10.68 17.43 -11.91
N VAL A 9 -9.98 18.56 -11.77
CA VAL A 9 -8.65 18.75 -12.39
C VAL A 9 -7.63 17.78 -11.79
N VAL A 10 -7.64 17.58 -10.47
CA VAL A 10 -6.77 16.61 -9.78
C VAL A 10 -7.10 15.16 -10.18
N LEU A 11 -8.37 14.80 -10.36
CA LEU A 11 -8.73 13.45 -10.81
C LEU A 11 -8.36 13.21 -12.28
N LEU A 12 -8.52 14.23 -13.14
CA LEU A 12 -8.09 14.17 -14.54
C LEU A 12 -6.57 14.03 -14.61
N SER A 13 -5.82 14.83 -13.85
CA SER A 13 -4.34 14.76 -13.81
C SER A 13 -3.82 13.47 -13.16
N LEU A 14 -4.55 12.86 -12.21
CA LEU A 14 -4.23 11.52 -11.71
C LEU A 14 -4.34 10.46 -12.82
N LEU A 15 -5.45 10.40 -13.56
CA LEU A 15 -5.55 9.48 -14.72
C LEU A 15 -4.42 9.75 -15.73
N PHE A 16 -4.15 11.03 -16.02
CA PHE A 16 -3.15 11.47 -16.99
C PHE A 16 -1.73 11.05 -16.62
N THR A 17 -1.34 11.24 -15.35
CA THR A 17 -0.03 10.81 -14.84
C THR A 17 0.07 9.30 -14.74
N LEU A 18 -1.01 8.58 -14.40
CA LEU A 18 -1.03 7.11 -14.37
C LEU A 18 -0.98 6.47 -15.77
N LEU A 19 -1.41 7.19 -16.82
CA LEU A 19 -1.28 6.76 -18.22
C LEU A 19 0.09 7.11 -18.85
N THR A 20 0.84 8.04 -18.26
CA THR A 20 2.10 8.55 -18.83
C THR A 20 3.37 8.32 -17.99
N ALA A 21 3.25 7.86 -16.75
CA ALA A 21 4.39 7.61 -15.85
C ALA A 21 5.13 6.28 -16.14
N PRO A 22 6.45 6.32 -16.38
CA PRO A 22 7.32 5.13 -16.31
C PRO A 22 7.51 4.61 -14.87
N VAL A 23 8.15 3.43 -14.67
CA VAL A 23 8.29 2.75 -13.35
C VAL A 23 9.68 2.12 -13.10
N ALA A 24 10.55 2.69 -12.22
CA ALA A 24 11.71 2.04 -11.54
C ALA A 24 12.46 2.88 -10.44
N MET A 25 13.00 2.19 -9.41
CA MET A 25 13.68 2.68 -8.17
C MET A 25 15.24 2.82 -8.27
N ALA A 26 16.01 3.57 -7.44
CA ALA A 26 16.44 3.22 -6.05
C ALA A 26 16.81 4.42 -5.09
N GLN A 27 17.63 4.17 -4.04
CA GLN A 27 17.79 4.86 -2.70
C GLN A 27 18.81 6.07 -2.64
N SER A 28 19.42 6.60 -1.54
CA SER A 28 19.62 6.24 -0.10
C SER A 28 20.12 7.37 0.87
N THR A 29 20.28 7.04 2.18
CA THR A 29 21.16 7.57 3.29
C THR A 29 20.98 8.95 3.99
N VAL A 30 21.23 9.00 5.32
CA VAL A 30 20.84 10.05 6.32
C VAL A 30 21.74 10.07 7.60
N PRO A 31 22.16 11.24 8.15
CA PRO A 31 22.31 11.39 9.64
C PRO A 31 22.15 12.82 10.28
N SER A 32 21.99 12.86 11.63
CA SER A 32 22.20 13.99 12.61
C SER A 32 21.19 15.17 12.65
N GLN A 33 20.87 15.82 13.79
CA GLN A 33 21.39 15.78 15.18
C GLN A 33 20.26 15.83 16.25
N SER A 34 20.60 15.50 17.50
CA SER A 34 19.78 15.35 18.72
C SER A 34 18.45 16.14 18.89
N SER A 35 17.38 15.40 19.17
CA SER A 35 16.28 15.84 20.04
C SER A 35 15.92 14.70 21.02
N GLN A 36 15.31 14.99 22.18
CA GLN A 36 14.96 13.93 23.14
C GLN A 36 13.84 13.01 22.59
N PRO A 37 13.94 11.67 22.75
CA PRO A 37 12.96 10.73 22.22
C PRO A 37 11.54 11.02 22.69
N MET A 38 10.57 10.79 21.80
CA MET A 38 9.15 11.03 22.06
C MET A 38 8.42 9.69 22.21
N LEU A 39 7.57 9.60 23.23
CA LEU A 39 6.55 8.56 23.35
C LEU A 39 5.20 9.16 22.93
N VAL A 40 4.50 8.50 22.02
CA VAL A 40 3.12 8.84 21.66
C VAL A 40 2.19 7.74 22.15
N ALA A 41 1.21 8.09 22.96
CA ALA A 41 0.25 7.15 23.51
C ALA A 41 -1.06 7.19 22.71
N LEU A 42 -1.52 6.03 22.26
CA LEU A 42 -2.74 5.83 21.50
C LEU A 42 -3.65 4.88 22.27
N GLY A 43 -4.94 5.17 22.35
CA GLY A 43 -5.89 4.30 23.05
C GLY A 43 -7.10 5.02 23.60
N ASP A 44 -7.62 4.50 24.70
CA ASP A 44 -8.90 4.92 25.27
C ASP A 44 -8.75 5.56 26.68
N SER A 45 -9.72 5.31 27.57
CA SER A 45 -9.73 5.64 28.99
C SER A 45 -8.60 5.02 29.83
N ILE A 46 -8.04 3.86 29.42
CA ILE A 46 -6.93 3.20 30.10
C ILE A 46 -5.65 4.02 29.91
N THR A 47 -5.29 4.29 28.65
CA THR A 47 -4.17 5.15 28.24
C THR A 47 -4.26 6.54 28.86
N PHE A 48 -5.43 7.17 28.82
CA PHE A 48 -5.69 8.50 29.41
C PHE A 48 -5.53 8.56 30.94
N GLY A 49 -5.56 7.41 31.64
CA GLY A 49 -5.58 7.36 33.11
C GLY A 49 -6.88 7.88 33.72
N TYR A 50 -8.02 7.46 33.16
CA TYR A 50 -9.35 7.93 33.58
C TYR A 50 -9.62 7.61 35.07
N ASN A 51 -10.24 8.56 35.78
CA ASN A 51 -10.46 8.52 37.23
C ASN A 51 -9.17 8.49 38.09
N LEU A 52 -8.03 8.95 37.55
CA LEU A 52 -6.78 9.23 38.28
C LEU A 52 -6.43 10.72 38.30
N GLY A 53 -7.42 11.59 38.03
CA GLY A 53 -7.27 13.04 37.97
C GLY A 53 -8.64 13.72 37.83
N ASN A 54 -8.66 14.94 37.29
CA ASN A 54 -9.89 15.71 37.07
C ASN A 54 -10.64 15.34 35.77
N ASN A 55 -10.18 14.31 35.05
CA ASN A 55 -10.67 13.84 33.75
C ASN A 55 -10.74 14.90 32.62
N LYS A 56 -10.07 16.06 32.74
CA LYS A 56 -10.02 17.10 31.69
C LYS A 56 -8.78 17.02 30.79
N ALA A 57 -7.76 16.26 31.21
CA ALA A 57 -6.55 15.97 30.46
C ALA A 57 -5.95 14.64 30.97
N PRO A 58 -5.10 13.96 30.16
CA PRO A 58 -4.48 12.71 30.57
C PRO A 58 -3.67 12.81 31.87
N SER A 59 -3.87 11.85 32.77
CA SER A 59 -3.24 11.84 34.10
C SER A 59 -1.74 11.57 34.03
N LYS A 60 -0.95 12.21 34.90
CA LYS A 60 0.50 11.98 34.99
C LYS A 60 0.88 10.69 35.70
N GLU A 61 -0.10 10.04 36.34
CA GLU A 61 0.01 8.69 36.89
C GLU A 61 -0.55 7.62 35.93
N ALA A 62 -0.84 7.96 34.66
CA ALA A 62 -1.15 7.00 33.62
C ALA A 62 0.12 6.34 33.08
N PHE A 63 0.03 5.09 32.64
CA PHE A 63 1.17 4.28 32.22
C PHE A 63 2.09 4.95 31.17
N PRO A 64 1.61 5.74 30.18
CA PRO A 64 2.50 6.38 29.22
C PRO A 64 3.42 7.43 29.87
N TYR A 65 2.91 8.15 30.88
CA TYR A 65 3.69 9.12 31.66
C TYR A 65 4.65 8.46 32.64
N LEU A 66 4.28 7.31 33.21
CA LEU A 66 5.18 6.50 34.04
C LEU A 66 6.35 5.92 33.21
N ILE A 67 6.08 5.38 32.01
CA ILE A 67 7.12 4.95 31.05
C ILE A 67 8.02 6.14 30.67
N GLY A 68 7.42 7.29 30.32
CA GLY A 68 8.17 8.49 29.93
C GLY A 68 9.09 9.02 31.04
N LYS A 69 8.60 9.04 32.28
CA LYS A 69 9.36 9.39 33.49
C LYS A 69 10.54 8.44 33.71
N ALA A 70 10.35 7.13 33.53
CA ALA A 70 11.39 6.13 33.72
C ALA A 70 12.45 6.09 32.59
N LYS A 71 12.08 6.46 31.35
CA LYS A 71 13.00 6.42 30.18
C LYS A 71 13.54 7.78 29.76
N GLY A 72 13.08 8.88 30.38
CA GLY A 72 13.44 10.25 29.99
C GLY A 72 12.82 10.70 28.67
N TYR A 73 11.63 10.20 28.32
CA TYR A 73 10.94 10.52 27.07
C TYR A 73 9.94 11.65 27.22
N ARG A 74 9.76 12.45 26.17
CA ARG A 74 8.67 13.42 26.07
C ARG A 74 7.38 12.69 25.68
N VAL A 75 6.34 12.78 26.50
CA VAL A 75 5.08 12.04 26.29
C VAL A 75 3.99 12.95 25.71
N THR A 76 3.56 12.65 24.49
CA THR A 76 2.29 13.13 23.95
C THR A 76 1.24 12.03 24.10
N ASP A 77 0.25 12.25 24.96
CA ASP A 77 -0.85 11.33 25.17
C ASP A 77 -2.06 11.74 24.31
N LEU A 78 -2.59 10.78 23.55
CA LEU A 78 -3.74 10.91 22.65
C LEU A 78 -4.82 9.86 22.97
N GLY A 79 -4.81 9.29 24.17
CA GLY A 79 -5.89 8.44 24.66
C GLY A 79 -7.19 9.24 24.83
N VAL A 80 -8.33 8.67 24.45
CA VAL A 80 -9.64 9.33 24.60
C VAL A 80 -10.65 8.40 25.27
N PRO A 81 -11.19 8.76 26.46
CA PRO A 81 -12.12 7.90 27.18
C PRO A 81 -13.33 7.45 26.37
N GLY A 82 -13.49 6.13 26.22
CA GLY A 82 -14.60 5.47 25.53
C GLY A 82 -14.37 5.15 24.05
N PHE A 83 -13.22 5.51 23.45
CA PHE A 83 -12.89 5.17 22.06
C PHE A 83 -12.91 3.66 21.79
N THR A 84 -13.60 3.28 20.72
CA THR A 84 -13.46 1.97 20.06
C THR A 84 -12.23 1.93 19.14
N SER A 85 -11.89 0.75 18.63
CA SER A 85 -10.92 0.62 17.52
C SER A 85 -11.36 1.43 16.28
N GLU A 86 -12.67 1.51 16.01
CA GLU A 86 -13.20 2.30 14.88
C GLU A 86 -12.98 3.81 15.10
N ASP A 87 -13.13 4.29 16.34
CA ASP A 87 -12.90 5.69 16.70
C ASP A 87 -11.42 6.06 16.65
N LEU A 88 -10.54 5.18 17.12
CA LEU A 88 -9.09 5.39 17.00
C LEU A 88 -8.65 5.38 15.54
N LEU A 89 -9.16 4.45 14.71
CA LEU A 89 -8.86 4.41 13.27
C LEU A 89 -9.30 5.69 12.56
N LYS A 90 -10.48 6.24 12.89
CA LYS A 90 -10.91 7.58 12.43
C LYS A 90 -9.94 8.67 12.91
N ALA A 91 -9.56 8.66 14.18
CA ALA A 91 -8.71 9.68 14.79
C ALA A 91 -7.27 9.71 14.24
N LEU A 92 -6.71 8.57 13.83
CA LEU A 92 -5.39 8.47 13.18
C LEU A 92 -5.28 9.29 11.88
N ASN A 93 -6.41 9.51 11.20
CA ASN A 93 -6.49 10.34 9.99
C ASN A 93 -6.51 11.85 10.29
N SER A 94 -6.61 12.25 11.55
CA SER A 94 -6.52 13.66 11.94
C SER A 94 -5.08 14.20 11.84
N PRO A 95 -4.89 15.49 11.48
CA PRO A 95 -3.58 16.13 11.49
C PRO A 95 -2.90 16.17 12.88
N GLN A 96 -3.66 16.01 13.97
CA GLN A 96 -3.12 15.92 15.32
C GLN A 96 -2.38 14.59 15.53
N TYR A 97 -3.04 13.47 15.28
CA TYR A 97 -2.46 12.14 15.51
C TYR A 97 -1.30 11.88 14.54
N THR A 98 -1.52 12.15 13.25
CA THR A 98 -0.49 12.00 12.20
C THR A 98 0.81 12.75 12.54
N LYS A 99 0.75 14.03 12.94
CA LYS A 99 1.94 14.85 13.25
C LYS A 99 2.70 14.44 14.53
N GLN A 100 2.07 13.69 15.42
CA GLN A 100 2.73 13.17 16.63
C GLN A 100 3.35 11.81 16.35
N ILE A 101 2.61 10.90 15.70
CA ILE A 101 3.10 9.57 15.29
C ILE A 101 4.37 9.69 14.44
N GLN A 102 4.40 10.60 13.46
CA GLN A 102 5.59 10.92 12.64
C GLN A 102 6.83 11.40 13.42
N LYS A 103 6.69 11.73 14.72
CA LYS A 103 7.77 12.20 15.60
C LYS A 103 8.06 11.22 16.74
N ALA A 104 7.28 10.16 16.86
CA ALA A 104 7.43 9.15 17.88
C ALA A 104 8.74 8.36 17.71
N SER A 105 9.45 8.16 18.80
CA SER A 105 10.51 7.15 18.91
C SER A 105 9.93 5.85 19.50
N VAL A 106 8.88 5.98 20.32
CA VAL A 106 8.09 4.88 20.89
C VAL A 106 6.62 5.21 20.72
N ILE A 107 5.81 4.20 20.40
CA ILE A 107 4.35 4.30 20.43
C ILE A 107 3.82 3.24 21.38
N THR A 108 2.84 3.60 22.22
CA THR A 108 2.08 2.63 23.03
C THR A 108 0.63 2.61 22.53
N LEU A 109 0.08 1.42 22.32
CA LEU A 109 -1.27 1.22 21.79
C LEU A 109 -2.06 0.27 22.72
N ASP A 110 -3.16 0.78 23.29
CA ASP A 110 -4.10 0.03 24.14
C ASP A 110 -5.53 0.37 23.69
N ILE A 111 -6.20 -0.56 23.00
CA ILE A 111 -7.51 -0.33 22.36
C ILE A 111 -8.27 -1.66 22.16
N GLY A 112 -9.60 -1.60 22.02
CA GLY A 112 -10.49 -2.74 21.80
C GLY A 112 -11.51 -2.97 22.92
N SER A 113 -11.12 -2.64 24.17
CA SER A 113 -11.97 -2.80 25.36
C SER A 113 -13.40 -2.25 25.19
N ASN A 114 -13.58 -1.13 24.47
CA ASN A 114 -14.89 -0.51 24.25
C ASN A 114 -15.72 -1.18 23.15
N ASP A 115 -15.09 -1.85 22.18
CA ASP A 115 -15.72 -2.57 21.08
C ASP A 115 -16.57 -3.75 21.60
N ILE A 116 -16.17 -4.35 22.73
CA ILE A 116 -16.94 -5.35 23.48
C ILE A 116 -17.77 -4.70 24.60
N LEU A 117 -17.22 -3.72 25.34
CA LEU A 117 -17.91 -3.15 26.50
C LEU A 117 -19.15 -2.33 26.13
N GLN A 118 -19.14 -1.56 25.04
CA GLN A 118 -20.30 -0.76 24.64
C GLN A 118 -21.52 -1.62 24.26
N PRO A 119 -21.41 -2.68 23.42
CA PRO A 119 -22.49 -3.64 23.22
C PRO A 119 -22.96 -4.32 24.52
N ALA A 120 -22.04 -4.70 25.42
CA ALA A 120 -22.40 -5.35 26.68
C ALA A 120 -23.19 -4.44 27.64
N ILE A 121 -22.91 -3.13 27.64
CA ILE A 121 -23.70 -2.12 28.36
C ILE A 121 -25.08 -1.95 27.71
N LYS A 122 -25.11 -1.76 26.38
CA LYS A 122 -26.33 -1.53 25.59
C LYS A 122 -27.35 -2.67 25.76
N ASP A 123 -26.86 -3.91 25.76
CA ASP A 123 -27.66 -5.12 25.88
C ASP A 123 -27.97 -5.50 27.35
N GLY A 124 -27.59 -4.65 28.31
CA GLY A 124 -27.88 -4.84 29.74
C GLY A 124 -27.11 -6.00 30.41
N LEU A 125 -26.08 -6.55 29.76
CA LEU A 125 -25.36 -7.74 30.23
C LEU A 125 -24.60 -7.51 31.54
N LEU A 126 -24.19 -6.26 31.80
CA LEU A 126 -23.52 -5.86 33.04
C LEU A 126 -24.50 -5.51 34.17
N THR A 127 -25.80 -5.71 33.98
CA THR A 127 -26.82 -5.46 35.02
C THR A 127 -27.11 -6.71 35.85
N THR A 128 -27.58 -6.53 37.08
CA THR A 128 -27.95 -7.61 38.00
C THR A 128 -29.09 -8.51 37.50
N GLY A 129 -29.79 -8.12 36.43
CA GLY A 129 -30.85 -8.92 35.80
C GLY A 129 -30.36 -10.12 34.98
N ASN A 130 -29.10 -10.13 34.50
CA ASN A 130 -28.55 -11.24 33.72
C ASN A 130 -27.67 -12.18 34.57
N SER A 131 -28.24 -12.69 35.66
CA SER A 131 -27.56 -13.56 36.64
C SER A 131 -27.03 -14.89 36.07
N ASN A 132 -27.51 -15.32 34.90
CA ASN A 132 -27.18 -16.62 34.32
C ASN A 132 -25.86 -16.64 33.53
N GLY A 133 -25.33 -15.49 33.08
CA GLY A 133 -24.07 -15.42 32.35
C GLY A 133 -24.06 -16.24 31.05
N SER A 134 -25.12 -16.11 30.25
CA SER A 134 -25.30 -16.84 28.99
C SER A 134 -25.82 -15.90 27.91
N LEU A 135 -25.06 -15.78 26.82
CA LEU A 135 -25.44 -14.99 25.65
C LEU A 135 -26.52 -15.71 24.84
N THR A 136 -27.51 -14.94 24.38
CA THR A 136 -28.44 -15.39 23.32
C THR A 136 -27.71 -15.66 22.01
N ILE A 137 -28.36 -16.34 21.05
CA ILE A 137 -27.77 -16.60 19.72
C ILE A 137 -27.46 -15.28 18.99
N ALA A 138 -28.38 -14.30 19.05
CA ALA A 138 -28.17 -12.98 18.47
C ALA A 138 -26.94 -12.27 19.06
N GLN A 139 -26.80 -12.28 20.40
CA GLN A 139 -25.65 -11.68 21.07
C GLN A 139 -24.33 -12.37 20.74
N LYS A 140 -24.31 -13.70 20.60
CA LYS A 140 -23.10 -14.42 20.14
C LYS A 140 -22.65 -13.99 18.76
N ILE A 141 -23.59 -13.80 17.83
CA ILE A 141 -23.30 -13.28 16.47
C ILE A 141 -22.83 -11.83 16.54
N GLN A 142 -23.49 -10.99 17.33
CA GLN A 142 -23.14 -9.58 17.55
C GLN A 142 -21.71 -9.41 18.09
N PHE A 143 -21.30 -10.20 19.09
CA PHE A 143 -19.92 -10.17 19.60
C PHE A 143 -18.90 -10.79 18.64
N ALA A 144 -19.24 -11.86 17.93
CA ALA A 144 -18.35 -12.41 16.90
C ALA A 144 -18.07 -11.38 15.78
N ASN A 145 -19.11 -10.66 15.35
CA ASN A 145 -18.98 -9.56 14.40
C ASN A 145 -18.16 -8.38 14.97
N ALA A 146 -18.36 -8.03 16.25
CA ALA A 146 -17.57 -6.99 16.92
C ALA A 146 -16.08 -7.35 16.99
N ILE A 147 -15.72 -8.59 17.37
CA ILE A 147 -14.33 -9.07 17.39
C ILE A 147 -13.72 -9.10 15.98
N THR A 148 -14.53 -9.42 14.96
CA THR A 148 -14.09 -9.45 13.56
C THR A 148 -13.81 -8.03 13.04
N LEU A 149 -14.69 -7.07 13.36
CA LEU A 149 -14.49 -5.65 13.03
C LEU A 149 -13.32 -5.05 13.82
N PHE A 150 -13.16 -5.41 15.09
CA PHE A 150 -12.00 -5.05 15.90
C PHE A 150 -10.70 -5.52 15.24
N GLY A 151 -10.63 -6.76 14.75
CA GLY A 151 -9.45 -7.24 14.01
C GLY A 151 -9.15 -6.44 12.75
N GLN A 152 -10.16 -6.19 11.91
CA GLN A 152 -10.03 -5.35 10.71
C GLN A 152 -9.57 -3.92 11.03
N ASN A 153 -10.08 -3.35 12.12
CA ASN A 153 -9.68 -2.03 12.59
C ASN A 153 -8.27 -2.03 13.20
N LEU A 154 -7.90 -3.04 14.00
CA LEU A 154 -6.58 -3.18 14.59
C LEU A 154 -5.52 -3.34 13.49
N HIS A 155 -5.73 -4.24 12.54
CA HIS A 155 -4.90 -4.40 11.35
C HIS A 155 -4.68 -3.04 10.64
N SER A 156 -5.77 -2.33 10.38
CA SER A 156 -5.74 -1.00 9.76
C SER A 156 -5.02 0.05 10.63
N ILE A 157 -5.15 0.00 11.96
CA ILE A 157 -4.44 0.85 12.92
C ILE A 157 -2.94 0.57 12.88
N LEU A 158 -2.51 -0.69 12.87
CA LEU A 158 -1.11 -1.09 12.86
C LEU A 158 -0.44 -0.68 11.54
N LEU A 159 -1.03 -1.02 10.40
CA LEU A 159 -0.57 -0.54 9.09
C LEU A 159 -0.55 0.99 9.01
N ARG A 160 -1.54 1.68 9.60
CA ARG A 160 -1.56 3.15 9.64
C ARG A 160 -0.46 3.74 10.52
N ILE A 161 -0.12 3.11 11.65
CA ILE A 161 1.01 3.50 12.50
C ILE A 161 2.33 3.27 11.77
N HIS A 162 2.53 2.08 11.19
CA HIS A 162 3.76 1.71 10.48
C HIS A 162 3.98 2.63 9.26
N SER A 163 2.96 2.84 8.43
CA SER A 163 3.07 3.73 7.25
C SER A 163 3.29 5.21 7.61
N LEU A 164 2.85 5.66 8.79
CA LEU A 164 3.14 7.00 9.31
C LEU A 164 4.52 7.12 9.94
N ASN A 165 5.07 6.06 10.53
CA ASN A 165 6.41 6.03 11.12
C ASN A 165 6.97 4.59 11.25
N PRO A 166 7.70 4.10 10.23
CA PRO A 166 8.28 2.74 10.23
C PRO A 166 9.53 2.62 11.12
N HIS A 167 9.85 3.64 11.92
CA HIS A 167 11.00 3.68 12.83
C HIS A 167 10.59 3.84 14.30
N ALA A 168 9.30 4.01 14.60
CA ALA A 168 8.80 4.04 15.96
C ALA A 168 8.73 2.62 16.54
N ARG A 169 9.30 2.41 17.73
CA ARG A 169 9.13 1.14 18.45
C ARG A 169 7.72 1.08 19.03
N LEU A 170 6.86 0.23 18.45
CA LEU A 170 5.50 0.01 18.92
C LEU A 170 5.45 -0.98 20.09
N VAL A 171 4.60 -0.69 21.06
CA VAL A 171 4.22 -1.56 22.19
C VAL A 171 2.71 -1.67 22.18
N LEU A 172 2.19 -2.83 21.79
CA LEU A 172 0.76 -3.13 21.75
C LEU A 172 0.36 -3.85 23.05
N TYR A 173 -0.72 -3.44 23.69
CA TYR A 173 -1.25 -4.05 24.90
C TYR A 173 -2.39 -5.02 24.56
N ASN A 174 -2.52 -6.11 25.33
CA ASN A 174 -3.69 -6.98 25.29
C ASN A 174 -4.66 -6.65 26.44
N ILE A 175 -5.93 -7.05 26.29
CA ILE A 175 -7.04 -6.58 27.13
C ILE A 175 -7.20 -7.50 28.34
N TYR A 176 -7.31 -6.93 29.54
CA TYR A 176 -7.61 -7.69 30.76
C TYR A 176 -9.11 -7.78 31.04
N ASP A 177 -9.55 -8.84 31.72
CA ASP A 177 -10.93 -8.94 32.21
C ASP A 177 -11.08 -8.20 33.56
N PRO A 178 -11.82 -7.07 33.63
CA PRO A 178 -12.06 -6.36 34.89
C PRO A 178 -13.02 -7.08 35.83
N ILE A 179 -13.77 -8.09 35.38
CA ILE A 179 -14.86 -8.70 36.14
C ILE A 179 -14.28 -9.53 37.30
N PRO A 180 -14.60 -9.21 38.58
CA PRO A 180 -14.08 -9.92 39.73
C PRO A 180 -14.65 -11.34 39.81
N LEU A 181 -13.87 -12.27 40.38
CA LEU A 181 -14.26 -13.69 40.51
C LEU A 181 -15.64 -13.88 41.16
N ALA A 182 -16.01 -13.03 42.12
CA ALA A 182 -17.33 -13.06 42.77
C ALA A 182 -18.53 -12.99 41.81
N LEU A 183 -18.34 -12.50 40.57
CA LEU A 183 -19.36 -12.46 39.52
C LEU A 183 -19.19 -13.61 38.50
N HIS A 184 -18.86 -14.82 38.98
CA HIS A 184 -18.54 -16.01 38.17
C HIS A 184 -19.40 -16.24 36.91
N PRO A 185 -20.75 -16.09 36.89
CA PRO A 185 -21.54 -16.29 35.68
C PRO A 185 -21.20 -15.27 34.58
N LEU A 186 -21.20 -13.98 34.93
CA LEU A 186 -20.83 -12.90 34.01
C LEU A 186 -19.37 -13.05 33.56
N ARG A 187 -18.46 -13.35 34.51
CA ARG A 187 -17.04 -13.52 34.20
C ARG A 187 -16.78 -14.62 33.16
N ARG A 188 -17.44 -15.77 33.24
CA ARG A 188 -17.34 -16.84 32.21
C ARG A 188 -17.81 -16.41 30.81
N THR A 189 -18.47 -15.25 30.69
CA THR A 189 -18.84 -14.62 29.43
C THR A 189 -17.75 -13.66 28.97
N SER A 190 -17.35 -12.69 29.81
CA SER A 190 -16.31 -11.70 29.49
C SER A 190 -14.97 -12.36 29.15
N GLU A 191 -14.52 -13.32 29.96
CA GLU A 191 -13.32 -14.14 29.71
C GLU A 191 -13.27 -14.69 28.29
N LYS A 192 -14.39 -15.21 27.76
CA LYS A 192 -14.43 -15.82 26.43
C LYS A 192 -14.36 -14.80 25.30
N LEU A 193 -14.93 -13.62 25.50
CA LEU A 193 -14.89 -12.54 24.51
C LEU A 193 -13.48 -11.92 24.50
N ILE A 194 -12.94 -11.62 25.68
CA ILE A 194 -11.61 -11.03 25.86
C ILE A 194 -10.51 -12.00 25.45
N GLN A 195 -10.64 -13.31 25.67
CA GLN A 195 -9.70 -14.31 25.14
C GLN A 195 -9.73 -14.38 23.61
N ALA A 196 -10.91 -14.29 22.98
CA ALA A 196 -11.01 -14.26 21.51
C ALA A 196 -10.43 -12.97 20.92
N GLU A 197 -10.68 -11.82 21.56
CA GLU A 197 -10.10 -10.53 21.20
C GLU A 197 -8.57 -10.50 21.39
N ASN A 198 -8.07 -11.08 22.48
CA ASN A 198 -6.63 -11.24 22.73
C ASN A 198 -5.95 -12.22 21.76
N VAL A 199 -6.67 -13.20 21.21
CA VAL A 199 -6.17 -14.04 20.11
C VAL A 199 -5.99 -13.21 18.83
N VAL A 200 -6.94 -12.31 18.52
CA VAL A 200 -6.80 -11.36 17.40
C VAL A 200 -5.62 -10.41 17.63
N ILE A 201 -5.50 -9.80 18.82
CA ILE A 201 -4.34 -8.96 19.18
C ILE A 201 -3.02 -9.71 19.02
N SER A 202 -2.97 -10.98 19.42
CA SER A 202 -1.75 -11.81 19.33
C SER A 202 -1.42 -12.22 17.89
N ALA A 203 -2.43 -12.39 17.03
CA ALA A 203 -2.24 -12.71 15.61
C ALA A 203 -1.71 -11.50 14.83
N GLU A 204 -2.37 -10.35 14.93
CA GLU A 204 -1.94 -9.09 14.31
C GLU A 204 -0.55 -8.67 14.81
N ALA A 205 -0.29 -8.81 16.12
CA ALA A 205 1.03 -8.54 16.67
C ALA A 205 2.13 -9.45 16.13
N LYS A 206 1.83 -10.75 15.92
CA LYS A 206 2.82 -11.68 15.32
C LYS A 206 3.10 -11.31 13.86
N GLN A 207 2.06 -11.00 13.08
CA GLN A 207 2.19 -10.64 11.66
C GLN A 207 3.09 -9.42 11.45
N GLU A 208 2.94 -8.40 12.31
CA GLU A 208 3.65 -7.12 12.18
C GLU A 208 4.97 -7.05 13.01
N GLY A 209 5.43 -8.18 13.60
CA GLY A 209 6.66 -8.24 14.42
C GLY A 209 6.59 -7.47 15.76
N ILE A 210 5.40 -7.23 16.29
CA ILE A 210 5.16 -6.37 17.46
C ILE A 210 5.18 -7.18 18.76
N SER A 211 5.91 -6.67 19.77
CA SER A 211 5.86 -7.22 21.12
C SER A 211 4.57 -6.82 21.86
N VAL A 212 3.82 -7.82 22.33
CA VAL A 212 2.59 -7.64 23.14
C VAL A 212 2.89 -7.49 24.63
N ALA A 213 2.40 -6.42 25.24
CA ALA A 213 2.33 -6.24 26.69
C ALA A 213 1.13 -7.02 27.27
N ASN A 214 1.41 -8.08 28.02
CA ASN A 214 0.41 -9.03 28.48
C ASN A 214 -0.32 -8.57 29.76
N ALA A 215 -1.08 -7.48 29.67
CA ALA A 215 -1.87 -6.96 30.78
C ALA A 215 -2.94 -7.98 31.23
N TYR A 216 -3.50 -8.76 30.30
CA TYR A 216 -4.43 -9.86 30.61
C TYR A 216 -3.90 -10.79 31.70
N GLN A 217 -2.68 -11.32 31.55
CA GLN A 217 -2.08 -12.20 32.55
C GLN A 217 -1.74 -11.47 33.86
N ALA A 218 -1.18 -10.26 33.77
CA ALA A 218 -0.76 -9.48 34.94
C ALA A 218 -1.93 -9.06 35.83
N PHE A 219 -3.07 -8.70 35.24
CA PHE A 219 -4.26 -8.27 35.97
C PHE A 219 -5.06 -9.44 36.53
N ASN A 220 -5.16 -10.57 35.82
CA ASN A 220 -6.00 -11.71 36.21
C ASN A 220 -5.74 -12.19 37.65
N LEU A 221 -4.46 -12.25 38.07
CA LEU A 221 -4.06 -12.67 39.42
C LEU A 221 -4.26 -11.58 40.50
N HIS A 222 -4.50 -10.33 40.11
CA HIS A 222 -4.33 -9.15 40.97
C HIS A 222 -5.48 -8.12 40.87
N LEU A 223 -6.62 -8.46 40.26
CA LEU A 223 -7.74 -7.54 40.02
C LEU A 223 -8.20 -6.71 41.24
N ALA A 224 -8.22 -7.31 42.45
CA ALA A 224 -8.62 -6.61 43.67
C ALA A 224 -7.65 -5.47 44.07
N THR A 225 -6.43 -5.48 43.55
CA THR A 225 -5.40 -4.45 43.73
C THR A 225 -5.31 -3.53 42.50
N TYR A 226 -5.42 -4.10 41.29
CA TYR A 226 -5.13 -3.41 40.04
C TYR A 226 -6.35 -2.78 39.35
N VAL A 227 -7.58 -3.17 39.69
CA VAL A 227 -8.83 -2.60 39.13
C VAL A 227 -9.61 -1.87 40.23
N LYS A 228 -10.14 -0.69 39.92
CA LYS A 228 -10.93 0.11 40.87
C LYS A 228 -12.24 -0.63 41.23
N PRO A 229 -12.58 -0.78 42.53
CA PRO A 229 -13.83 -1.44 42.93
C PRO A 229 -15.07 -0.83 42.25
N GLY A 230 -15.91 -1.67 41.65
CA GLY A 230 -17.12 -1.24 40.93
C GLY A 230 -16.88 -0.61 39.55
N HIS A 231 -15.65 -0.59 39.04
CA HIS A 231 -15.29 -0.02 37.73
C HIS A 231 -14.48 -1.00 36.88
N VAL A 232 -14.32 -0.68 35.60
CA VAL A 232 -13.41 -1.38 34.67
C VAL A 232 -11.98 -0.82 34.69
N HIS A 233 -11.80 0.40 35.19
CA HIS A 233 -10.55 1.18 35.10
C HIS A 233 -9.48 0.78 36.13
N PRO A 234 -8.18 0.87 35.79
CA PRO A 234 -7.11 0.52 36.72
C PRO A 234 -7.01 1.42 37.95
N THR A 235 -6.42 0.90 39.03
CA THR A 235 -5.88 1.70 40.13
C THR A 235 -4.51 2.31 39.74
N LEU A 236 -3.88 3.06 40.65
CA LEU A 236 -2.49 3.49 40.46
C LEU A 236 -1.55 2.29 40.29
N ALA A 237 -1.67 1.26 41.14
CA ALA A 237 -0.89 0.02 41.02
C ALA A 237 -1.13 -0.72 39.69
N GLY A 238 -2.36 -0.66 39.15
CA GLY A 238 -2.65 -1.19 37.81
C GLY A 238 -1.96 -0.41 36.69
N GLN A 239 -1.90 0.93 36.77
CA GLN A 239 -1.14 1.75 35.81
C GLN A 239 0.39 1.56 35.95
N GLU A 240 0.89 1.39 37.17
CA GLU A 240 2.29 1.05 37.43
C GLU A 240 2.64 -0.31 36.79
N GLU A 241 1.76 -1.31 36.86
CA GLU A 241 2.00 -2.59 36.20
C GLU A 241 1.91 -2.52 34.66
N LEU A 242 0.95 -1.77 34.11
CA LEU A 242 0.93 -1.47 32.67
C LEU A 242 2.22 -0.77 32.21
N ALA A 243 2.78 0.11 33.04
CA ALA A 243 4.06 0.75 32.79
C ALA A 243 5.23 -0.24 32.91
N ASN A 244 5.23 -1.16 33.88
CA ASN A 244 6.23 -2.22 34.03
C ASN A 244 6.27 -3.15 32.80
N LEU A 245 5.11 -3.55 32.28
CA LEU A 245 5.00 -4.38 31.07
C LEU A 245 5.58 -3.65 29.85
N GLY A 246 5.21 -2.37 29.65
CA GLY A 246 5.76 -1.54 28.59
C GLY A 246 7.27 -1.32 28.72
N LEU A 247 7.75 -1.02 29.92
CA LEU A 247 9.18 -0.89 30.23
C LEU A 247 9.95 -2.19 29.99
N THR A 248 9.35 -3.34 30.28
CA THR A 248 9.95 -4.67 30.04
C THR A 248 10.10 -4.97 28.54
N ILE A 249 9.18 -4.48 27.70
CA ILE A 249 9.34 -4.56 26.25
C ILE A 249 10.39 -3.54 25.77
N LEU A 250 10.40 -2.32 26.31
CA LEU A 250 11.33 -1.26 25.95
C LEU A 250 12.74 -1.41 26.56
N SER A 251 12.98 -2.41 27.42
CA SER A 251 14.28 -2.76 28.00
C SER A 251 14.96 -3.94 27.30
N ARG A 252 14.18 -4.81 26.62
CA ARG A 252 14.72 -5.71 25.61
C ARG A 252 15.44 -4.87 24.54
N PRO A 253 16.47 -5.40 23.86
CA PRO A 253 16.95 -4.83 22.60
C PRO A 253 15.78 -4.49 21.68
N ILE A 254 15.93 -3.49 20.81
CA ILE A 254 15.07 -3.40 19.63
C ILE A 254 15.20 -4.77 18.93
N PRO A 255 14.11 -5.44 18.51
CA PRO A 255 14.23 -6.66 17.75
C PRO A 255 15.18 -6.42 16.57
N VAL A 256 16.35 -7.06 16.60
CA VAL A 256 17.20 -7.20 15.43
C VAL A 256 16.34 -8.00 14.44
N PRO A 257 16.21 -7.57 13.17
CA PRO A 257 14.96 -7.73 12.44
C PRO A 257 14.51 -9.18 12.36
N ASP A 258 13.20 -9.40 12.53
CA ASP A 258 12.60 -10.72 12.76
C ASP A 258 13.10 -11.73 11.73
N TYR A 259 13.88 -12.72 12.20
CA TYR A 259 14.31 -13.84 11.37
C TYR A 259 13.11 -14.75 11.14
N GLN A 260 12.83 -15.07 9.88
CA GLN A 260 11.66 -15.88 9.57
C GLN A 260 12.00 -17.36 9.78
N ASP A 261 11.13 -18.06 10.50
CA ASP A 261 11.27 -19.51 10.61
C ASP A 261 11.01 -20.18 9.25
N LYS A 262 11.61 -21.36 9.07
CA LYS A 262 11.61 -22.12 7.81
C LYS A 262 10.22 -22.42 7.26
N VAL A 263 9.18 -22.43 8.09
CA VAL A 263 7.79 -22.66 7.65
C VAL A 263 7.16 -21.37 7.12
N ASN A 264 7.45 -20.23 7.73
CA ASN A 264 6.98 -18.92 7.28
C ASN A 264 7.76 -18.44 6.03
N PHE A 265 9.07 -18.73 5.91
CA PHE A 265 9.85 -18.41 4.69
C PHE A 265 9.24 -19.11 3.47
N VAL A 266 8.96 -20.41 3.59
CA VAL A 266 8.42 -21.25 2.50
C VAL A 266 7.03 -20.80 2.07
N PHE A 267 6.21 -20.36 3.03
CA PHE A 267 4.90 -19.78 2.76
C PHE A 267 5.02 -18.50 1.94
N ASP A 268 5.75 -17.49 2.43
CA ASP A 268 5.87 -16.20 1.75
C ASP A 268 6.58 -16.33 0.40
N PHE A 269 7.66 -17.12 0.32
CA PHE A 269 8.39 -17.37 -0.91
C PHE A 269 7.47 -17.90 -2.02
N LEU A 270 6.71 -18.97 -1.75
CA LEU A 270 5.79 -19.54 -2.74
C LEU A 270 4.59 -18.63 -3.01
N ALA A 271 3.99 -18.03 -1.99
CA ALA A 271 2.80 -17.19 -2.14
C ALA A 271 3.07 -15.89 -2.93
N LEU A 272 4.22 -15.25 -2.72
CA LEU A 272 4.65 -14.05 -3.46
C LEU A 272 5.00 -14.36 -4.92
N LEU A 273 5.45 -15.59 -5.21
CA LEU A 273 5.69 -16.10 -6.57
C LEU A 273 4.39 -16.64 -7.23
N GLY A 274 3.27 -16.65 -6.50
CA GLY A 274 1.96 -17.07 -7.00
C GLY A 274 1.70 -18.59 -6.97
N GLU A 275 2.63 -19.38 -6.43
CA GLU A 275 2.49 -20.83 -6.32
C GLU A 275 1.45 -21.20 -5.25
N SER A 276 0.49 -22.03 -5.65
CA SER A 276 -0.63 -22.45 -4.80
C SER A 276 -0.26 -23.63 -3.87
N PRO A 277 -0.82 -23.68 -2.65
CA PRO A 277 -0.55 -24.77 -1.70
C PRO A 277 -1.20 -26.08 -2.15
N ASP A 278 -0.49 -27.19 -1.97
CA ASP A 278 -1.01 -28.55 -2.19
C ASP A 278 -1.23 -29.27 -0.86
N ALA A 279 -2.48 -29.32 -0.40
CA ALA A 279 -2.87 -29.96 0.86
C ALA A 279 -3.30 -31.43 0.71
N THR A 280 -3.02 -32.11 -0.42
CA THR A 280 -3.62 -33.42 -0.74
C THR A 280 -3.09 -34.63 0.05
N GLY A 281 -2.03 -34.48 0.84
CA GLY A 281 -1.33 -35.57 1.53
C GLY A 281 -1.53 -35.66 3.06
N HIS A 282 -1.05 -36.78 3.63
CA HIS A 282 -0.81 -36.91 5.08
C HIS A 282 0.59 -36.36 5.42
N SER A 283 0.69 -35.54 6.47
CA SER A 283 1.99 -35.07 6.96
C SER A 283 2.68 -36.12 7.84
N PRO A 284 3.94 -36.49 7.56
CA PRO A 284 4.77 -37.27 8.46
C PRO A 284 5.39 -36.41 9.57
N PHE A 285 5.32 -35.08 9.47
CA PHE A 285 6.03 -34.13 10.32
C PHE A 285 5.22 -33.75 11.55
N LYS A 286 5.82 -33.89 12.74
CA LYS A 286 5.18 -33.54 14.03
C LYS A 286 5.10 -32.03 14.26
N ASP A 287 6.01 -31.29 13.66
CA ASP A 287 6.14 -29.83 13.71
C ASP A 287 5.36 -29.11 12.58
N VAL A 288 4.94 -29.83 11.53
CA VAL A 288 4.03 -29.32 10.49
C VAL A 288 2.87 -30.31 10.27
N PRO A 289 1.91 -30.43 11.21
CA PRO A 289 0.78 -31.36 11.07
C PRO A 289 -0.20 -30.91 9.98
N THR A 290 -1.03 -31.82 9.47
CA THR A 290 -1.96 -31.55 8.34
C THR A 290 -3.02 -30.49 8.59
N HIS A 291 -3.28 -30.14 9.84
CA HIS A 291 -4.19 -29.06 10.24
C HIS A 291 -3.47 -27.70 10.42
N SER A 292 -2.16 -27.64 10.19
CA SER A 292 -1.40 -26.39 10.10
C SER A 292 -1.72 -25.69 8.78
N TYR A 293 -1.96 -24.38 8.82
CA TYR A 293 -2.15 -23.55 7.62
C TYR A 293 -0.99 -23.71 6.62
N PHE A 294 0.24 -23.84 7.12
CA PHE A 294 1.45 -23.97 6.31
C PHE A 294 1.64 -25.35 5.66
N TRP A 295 0.84 -26.37 6.02
CA TRP A 295 1.04 -27.75 5.54
C TRP A 295 1.08 -27.84 4.01
N GLY A 296 0.12 -27.20 3.32
CA GLY A 296 0.06 -27.26 1.86
C GLY A 296 1.22 -26.58 1.15
N TYR A 297 1.84 -25.56 1.76
CA TYR A 297 3.03 -24.90 1.23
C TYR A 297 4.30 -25.73 1.49
N VAL A 298 4.42 -26.36 2.66
CA VAL A 298 5.53 -27.29 2.97
C VAL A 298 5.49 -28.52 2.06
N HIS A 299 4.31 -29.10 1.84
CA HIS A 299 4.13 -30.22 0.91
C HIS A 299 4.54 -29.82 -0.52
N LYS A 300 4.02 -28.68 -1.00
CA LYS A 300 4.37 -28.09 -2.31
C LYS A 300 5.87 -27.80 -2.49
N ALA A 301 6.56 -27.31 -1.45
CA ALA A 301 8.00 -27.06 -1.51
C ALA A 301 8.84 -28.34 -1.55
N LEU A 302 8.35 -29.45 -0.99
CA LEU A 302 8.99 -30.77 -1.06
C LEU A 302 8.75 -31.44 -2.42
N ASP A 303 7.55 -31.29 -2.99
CA ASP A 303 7.23 -31.71 -4.36
C ASP A 303 8.09 -30.98 -5.40
N LEU A 304 8.22 -29.66 -5.28
CA LEU A 304 9.16 -28.83 -6.05
C LEU A 304 10.65 -29.04 -5.71
N HIS A 305 10.97 -29.97 -4.79
CA HIS A 305 12.32 -30.35 -4.36
C HIS A 305 13.20 -29.17 -3.86
N LEU A 306 12.58 -28.10 -3.38
CA LEU A 306 13.24 -26.86 -2.94
C LEU A 306 14.02 -27.03 -1.63
N LEU A 307 13.54 -27.93 -0.76
CA LEU A 307 14.06 -28.17 0.59
C LEU A 307 14.16 -29.66 0.90
N SER A 308 14.83 -29.97 2.02
CA SER A 308 14.89 -31.32 2.60
C SER A 308 14.57 -31.24 4.10
N PRO A 309 13.74 -32.16 4.64
CA PRO A 309 13.36 -32.13 6.05
C PRO A 309 14.51 -32.61 6.96
N GLN A 310 14.56 -32.09 8.19
CA GLN A 310 15.56 -32.47 9.19
C GLN A 310 15.55 -33.98 9.52
N SER A 311 14.39 -34.63 9.46
CA SER A 311 14.26 -36.09 9.57
C SER A 311 12.95 -36.61 8.97
N ALA A 312 12.79 -37.92 8.91
CA ALA A 312 11.56 -38.57 8.47
C ALA A 312 10.28 -38.23 9.29
N THR A 313 10.38 -37.55 10.45
CA THR A 313 9.20 -37.09 11.23
C THR A 313 9.30 -35.67 11.78
N ILE A 314 10.31 -34.89 11.38
CA ILE A 314 10.52 -33.48 11.77
C ILE A 314 10.98 -32.71 10.54
N PHE A 315 10.26 -31.66 10.15
CA PHE A 315 10.65 -30.79 9.04
C PHE A 315 11.83 -29.88 9.43
N GLY A 316 11.78 -29.32 10.64
CA GLY A 316 12.68 -28.28 11.14
C GLY A 316 12.01 -26.90 11.16
N ALA A 317 10.68 -26.84 11.27
CA ALA A 317 9.83 -25.68 11.00
C ALA A 317 10.25 -24.39 11.72
N ALA A 318 10.64 -24.50 12.99
CA ALA A 318 11.03 -23.38 13.85
C ALA A 318 12.53 -23.01 13.78
N SER A 319 13.21 -23.36 12.68
CA SER A 319 14.61 -23.00 12.43
C SER A 319 14.69 -21.76 11.56
N ASP A 320 15.58 -20.82 11.86
CA ASP A 320 15.89 -19.68 10.98
C ASP A 320 16.37 -20.17 9.59
N VAL A 321 16.16 -19.38 8.55
CA VAL A 321 16.66 -19.68 7.19
C VAL A 321 17.98 -18.97 6.95
N THR A 322 19.05 -19.72 6.72
CA THR A 322 20.35 -19.12 6.34
C THR A 322 20.30 -18.56 4.92
N ARG A 323 21.09 -17.53 4.62
CA ARG A 323 21.27 -17.05 3.23
C ARG A 323 21.78 -18.12 2.27
N SER A 324 22.50 -19.14 2.78
CA SER A 324 22.94 -20.27 1.96
C SER A 324 21.78 -21.19 1.57
N GLU A 325 20.79 -21.37 2.45
CA GLU A 325 19.59 -22.16 2.15
C GLU A 325 18.63 -21.38 1.25
N ALA A 326 18.42 -20.09 1.51
CA ALA A 326 17.65 -19.23 0.61
C ALA A 326 18.21 -19.25 -0.82
N ALA A 327 19.53 -19.13 -0.97
CA ALA A 327 20.19 -19.23 -2.27
C ALA A 327 20.00 -20.61 -2.94
N ASP A 328 20.03 -21.70 -2.18
CA ASP A 328 19.81 -23.06 -2.70
C ASP A 328 18.35 -23.26 -3.16
N ILE A 329 17.37 -22.74 -2.40
CA ILE A 329 15.95 -22.68 -2.78
C ILE A 329 15.80 -21.93 -4.11
N ALA A 330 16.39 -20.73 -4.23
CA ALA A 330 16.30 -19.94 -5.47
C ALA A 330 16.98 -20.62 -6.66
N VAL A 331 18.14 -21.26 -6.48
CA VAL A 331 18.81 -22.04 -7.53
C VAL A 331 17.94 -23.19 -8.02
N ARG A 332 17.23 -23.88 -7.12
CA ARG A 332 16.30 -24.99 -7.45
C ARG A 332 15.06 -24.47 -8.17
N PHE A 333 14.41 -23.46 -7.61
CA PHE A 333 13.18 -22.86 -8.14
C PHE A 333 13.40 -22.29 -9.55
N LEU A 334 14.49 -21.54 -9.73
CA LEU A 334 14.88 -20.91 -11.00
C LEU A 334 15.66 -21.87 -11.95
N HIS A 335 15.74 -23.16 -11.61
CA HIS A 335 16.40 -24.23 -12.38
C HIS A 335 17.84 -23.93 -12.84
N ILE A 336 18.62 -23.22 -12.00
CA ILE A 336 19.92 -22.64 -12.37
C ILE A 336 21.02 -23.70 -12.51
N HIS A 337 21.70 -23.71 -13.66
CA HIS A 337 22.94 -24.45 -13.87
C HIS A 337 24.15 -23.66 -13.32
N LEU A 338 24.59 -24.01 -12.11
CA LEU A 338 25.79 -23.45 -11.47
C LEU A 338 27.09 -23.83 -12.22
N GLN A 339 28.10 -22.95 -12.16
CA GLN A 339 29.42 -23.26 -12.72
C GLN A 339 30.14 -24.36 -11.91
N LYS A 340 31.11 -25.06 -12.54
CA LYS A 340 31.82 -26.18 -11.91
C LYS A 340 32.65 -25.74 -10.70
N GLY A 341 32.08 -25.91 -9.50
CA GLY A 341 32.66 -25.49 -8.21
C GLY A 341 32.10 -24.19 -7.65
N GLU A 342 31.13 -23.56 -8.31
CA GLU A 342 30.35 -22.43 -7.76
C GLU A 342 29.27 -22.97 -6.81
N SER A 343 29.09 -22.33 -5.65
CA SER A 343 27.98 -22.62 -4.74
C SER A 343 26.79 -21.71 -5.00
N ALA A 344 25.59 -22.12 -4.59
CA ALA A 344 24.38 -21.31 -4.74
C ALA A 344 24.52 -19.91 -4.11
N LEU A 345 25.13 -19.83 -2.92
CA LEU A 345 25.43 -18.55 -2.26
C LEU A 345 26.42 -17.67 -3.05
N THR A 346 27.44 -18.25 -3.68
CA THR A 346 28.38 -17.52 -4.54
C THR A 346 27.68 -16.97 -5.78
N TRP A 347 26.84 -17.78 -6.43
CA TRP A 347 26.00 -17.36 -7.55
C TRP A 347 25.04 -16.22 -7.14
N ALA A 348 24.32 -16.37 -6.03
CA ALA A 348 23.32 -15.41 -5.54
C ALA A 348 23.95 -14.06 -5.17
N ASN A 349 25.14 -14.06 -4.54
CA ASN A 349 25.89 -12.82 -4.30
C ASN A 349 26.33 -12.16 -5.61
N ARG A 350 26.80 -12.95 -6.59
CA ARG A 350 27.23 -12.46 -7.92
C ARG A 350 26.09 -11.93 -8.78
N THR A 351 24.87 -12.45 -8.64
CA THR A 351 23.66 -11.94 -9.32
C THR A 351 22.99 -10.77 -8.59
N GLY A 352 23.51 -10.35 -7.43
CA GLY A 352 22.94 -9.25 -6.64
C GLY A 352 21.62 -9.63 -5.93
N LEU A 353 21.37 -10.92 -5.74
CA LEU A 353 20.15 -11.45 -5.13
C LEU A 353 20.01 -11.06 -3.64
N PHE A 354 21.14 -10.85 -2.97
CA PHE A 354 21.22 -10.28 -1.61
C PHE A 354 21.68 -8.82 -1.57
N ALA A 355 21.62 -8.07 -2.68
CA ALA A 355 22.01 -6.66 -2.69
C ALA A 355 21.06 -5.79 -1.84
N ASP A 356 21.61 -4.71 -1.26
CA ASP A 356 20.90 -3.73 -0.40
C ASP A 356 20.28 -4.32 0.90
N LEU A 357 20.62 -5.58 1.23
CA LEU A 357 20.27 -6.25 2.49
C LEU A 357 21.33 -5.99 3.57
N GLY A 358 21.11 -6.43 4.81
CA GLY A 358 22.08 -6.30 5.90
C GLY A 358 23.29 -7.25 5.78
N ASP A 359 24.26 -7.16 6.69
CA ASP A 359 25.39 -8.12 6.79
C ASP A 359 25.07 -9.38 7.62
N LEU A 360 23.78 -9.68 7.84
CA LEU A 360 23.34 -10.82 8.65
C LEU A 360 23.51 -12.15 7.87
N PRO A 361 23.86 -13.27 8.54
CA PRO A 361 23.99 -14.57 7.88
C PRO A 361 22.64 -15.22 7.57
N ASP A 362 21.61 -14.87 8.33
CA ASP A 362 20.26 -15.44 8.28
C ASP A 362 19.26 -14.44 7.70
N MET A 363 18.13 -14.96 7.23
CA MET A 363 17.10 -14.22 6.51
C MET A 363 16.08 -13.61 7.46
N THR A 364 15.79 -12.32 7.24
CA THR A 364 14.77 -11.56 7.97
C THR A 364 13.54 -11.36 7.08
N LEU A 365 12.33 -11.18 7.62
CA LEU A 365 11.12 -10.91 6.81
C LEU A 365 11.34 -9.79 5.77
N ARG A 366 12.05 -8.73 6.15
CA ARG A 366 12.44 -7.65 5.21
C ARG A 366 13.34 -8.20 4.10
N ASP A 367 14.42 -8.88 4.47
CA ASP A 367 15.37 -9.45 3.54
C ASP A 367 14.69 -10.50 2.63
N GLU A 368 13.67 -11.20 3.09
CA GLU A 368 12.89 -12.20 2.35
C GLU A 368 11.93 -11.60 1.35
N VAL A 369 11.23 -10.51 1.68
CA VAL A 369 10.41 -9.80 0.69
C VAL A 369 11.30 -9.19 -0.41
N PHE A 370 12.47 -8.63 -0.07
CA PHE A 370 13.42 -8.14 -1.08
C PHE A 370 14.10 -9.27 -1.85
N PHE A 371 14.47 -10.37 -1.21
CA PHE A 371 15.06 -11.56 -1.84
C PHE A 371 14.05 -12.22 -2.78
N THR A 372 12.83 -12.50 -2.32
CA THR A 372 11.76 -13.12 -3.12
C THR A 372 11.33 -12.18 -4.25
N GLY A 373 11.24 -10.87 -4.02
CA GLY A 373 11.03 -9.89 -5.09
C GLY A 373 12.16 -9.87 -6.12
N ARG A 374 13.42 -10.05 -5.69
CA ARG A 374 14.57 -10.25 -6.59
C ARG A 374 14.60 -11.65 -7.23
N VAL A 375 14.02 -12.68 -6.60
CA VAL A 375 13.83 -14.02 -7.20
C VAL A 375 12.74 -13.98 -8.25
N ALA A 376 11.62 -13.30 -8.03
CA ALA A 376 10.59 -13.06 -9.06
C ALA A 376 11.14 -12.22 -10.23
N ALA A 377 11.98 -11.22 -9.91
CA ALA A 377 12.72 -10.48 -10.92
C ALA A 377 13.72 -11.39 -11.66
N LEU A 378 14.40 -12.32 -10.98
CA LEU A 378 15.28 -13.29 -11.63
C LEU A 378 14.50 -14.36 -12.40
N GLU A 379 13.35 -14.85 -11.96
CA GLU A 379 12.48 -15.76 -12.72
C GLU A 379 12.14 -15.12 -14.07
N THR A 380 11.69 -13.87 -14.02
CA THR A 380 11.49 -13.01 -15.18
C THR A 380 12.77 -12.48 -15.82
N HIS A 381 13.93 -13.14 -15.66
CA HIS A 381 15.21 -12.89 -16.36
C HIS A 381 16.05 -14.15 -16.70
N THR A 382 16.20 -15.11 -15.79
CA THR A 382 16.98 -16.36 -15.93
C THR A 382 16.28 -17.35 -16.85
N GLU A 383 14.94 -17.33 -16.88
CA GLU A 383 14.20 -17.59 -18.11
C GLU A 383 13.30 -16.40 -18.46
N GLN A 384 13.87 -15.34 -19.06
CA GLN A 384 13.13 -14.68 -20.14
C GLN A 384 13.09 -15.58 -21.38
N VAL A 385 12.30 -16.64 -21.27
CA VAL A 385 11.26 -16.83 -22.28
C VAL A 385 10.43 -15.54 -22.25
N LEU A 386 10.72 -14.63 -23.19
CA LEU A 386 9.73 -13.59 -23.51
C LEU A 386 8.41 -14.33 -23.81
N PRO A 387 7.25 -13.88 -23.30
CA PRO A 387 6.01 -14.64 -23.39
C PRO A 387 5.82 -15.17 -24.80
N ALA A 388 5.54 -16.46 -24.99
CA ALA A 388 5.63 -17.10 -26.31
C ALA A 388 4.70 -16.52 -27.40
N THR A 389 3.77 -15.62 -27.01
CA THR A 389 2.96 -14.77 -27.90
C THR A 389 3.70 -13.56 -28.46
N TRP A 390 4.93 -13.26 -28.01
CA TRP A 390 5.77 -12.17 -28.47
C TRP A 390 6.61 -12.63 -29.68
N HIS A 391 6.27 -12.15 -30.87
CA HIS A 391 6.90 -12.55 -32.12
C HIS A 391 8.15 -11.70 -32.41
N MET A 392 9.30 -12.10 -31.85
CA MET A 392 10.59 -11.44 -32.10
C MET A 392 11.78 -12.42 -32.04
N THR A 393 12.91 -12.03 -32.62
CA THR A 393 14.16 -12.81 -32.61
C THR A 393 14.92 -12.63 -31.30
N THR A 394 15.82 -13.58 -30.96
CA THR A 394 16.68 -13.49 -29.77
C THR A 394 17.48 -12.18 -29.73
N ALA A 395 18.04 -11.74 -30.86
CA ALA A 395 18.78 -10.48 -30.94
C ALA A 395 17.90 -9.25 -30.63
N ALA A 396 16.63 -9.26 -31.05
CA ALA A 396 15.68 -8.20 -30.69
C ALA A 396 15.30 -8.28 -29.20
N ALA A 397 15.15 -9.48 -28.64
CA ALA A 397 14.89 -9.70 -27.22
C ALA A 397 16.01 -9.15 -26.32
N ASP A 398 17.28 -9.43 -26.66
CA ASP A 398 18.44 -8.95 -25.90
C ASP A 398 18.59 -7.43 -25.96
N ILE A 399 18.41 -6.83 -27.14
CA ILE A 399 18.42 -5.38 -27.33
C ILE A 399 17.27 -4.70 -26.56
N LEU A 400 16.10 -5.34 -26.49
CA LEU A 400 14.98 -4.85 -25.69
C LEU A 400 15.32 -4.86 -24.19
N ARG A 401 15.86 -5.96 -23.66
CA ARG A 401 16.31 -6.08 -22.25
C ARG A 401 17.31 -5.00 -21.89
N GLU A 402 18.34 -4.82 -22.72
CA GLU A 402 19.39 -3.82 -22.51
C GLU A 402 18.80 -2.40 -22.47
N ALA A 403 17.96 -2.04 -23.45
CA ALA A 403 17.38 -0.69 -23.52
C ALA A 403 16.40 -0.38 -22.39
N LEU A 404 15.62 -1.36 -21.93
CA LEU A 404 14.75 -1.22 -20.75
C LEU A 404 15.58 -1.02 -19.47
N ALA A 405 16.62 -1.85 -19.26
CA ALA A 405 17.50 -1.77 -18.08
C ALA A 405 18.34 -0.48 -18.05
N LYS A 406 18.87 -0.04 -19.20
CA LYS A 406 19.60 1.22 -19.32
C LYS A 406 18.70 2.44 -19.09
N SER A 407 17.46 2.40 -19.57
CA SER A 407 16.53 3.52 -19.42
C SER A 407 15.96 3.64 -18.00
N SER A 408 15.65 2.53 -17.34
CA SER A 408 15.21 2.53 -15.93
C SER A 408 16.30 3.09 -15.00
N THR A 409 17.56 2.72 -15.23
CA THR A 409 18.72 3.19 -14.46
C THR A 409 19.27 4.57 -14.88
N ALA A 410 18.80 5.15 -15.97
CA ALA A 410 19.32 6.41 -16.51
C ALA A 410 19.23 7.57 -15.49
N PRO A 411 20.35 8.22 -15.11
CA PRO A 411 20.34 9.27 -14.08
C PRO A 411 19.68 10.59 -14.53
N TYR A 412 19.63 10.84 -15.84
CA TYR A 412 18.95 11.99 -16.45
C TYR A 412 18.08 11.49 -17.61
N MET A 413 16.95 12.15 -17.84
CA MET A 413 16.07 11.89 -18.99
C MET A 413 15.31 13.16 -19.34
N GLN A 414 15.14 13.44 -20.63
CA GLN A 414 14.27 14.50 -21.13
C GLN A 414 13.31 13.92 -22.17
N MET A 415 12.01 14.13 -21.96
CA MET A 415 10.94 13.72 -22.87
C MET A 415 10.18 14.95 -23.38
N ASN A 416 9.89 14.98 -24.67
CA ASN A 416 8.90 15.87 -25.26
C ASN A 416 7.82 15.01 -25.91
N ALA A 417 6.56 15.27 -25.57
CA ALA A 417 5.42 14.50 -26.01
C ALA A 417 4.26 15.41 -26.42
N SER A 418 3.38 14.86 -27.26
CA SER A 418 2.12 15.48 -27.66
C SER A 418 1.01 14.44 -27.53
N LEU A 419 -0.05 14.80 -26.78
CA LEU A 419 -1.25 14.00 -26.60
C LEU A 419 -2.43 14.69 -27.29
N ILE A 420 -3.23 13.89 -27.98
CA ILE A 420 -4.54 14.26 -28.49
C ILE A 420 -5.58 13.37 -27.81
N LEU A 421 -6.55 13.97 -27.12
CA LEU A 421 -7.74 13.31 -26.62
C LEU A 421 -8.95 13.66 -27.49
N LYS A 422 -9.74 12.65 -27.83
CA LYS A 422 -11.03 12.79 -28.51
C LYS A 422 -12.11 12.10 -27.70
N PHE A 423 -13.13 12.85 -27.32
CA PHE A 423 -14.30 12.31 -26.63
C PHE A 423 -15.40 11.97 -27.64
N GLY A 424 -16.09 10.86 -27.41
CA GLY A 424 -17.20 10.38 -28.23
C GLY A 424 -18.38 9.97 -27.36
N VAL A 425 -19.58 10.12 -27.92
CA VAL A 425 -20.85 9.81 -27.26
C VAL A 425 -21.74 9.05 -28.23
N THR A 426 -22.15 7.84 -27.86
CA THR A 426 -23.10 7.03 -28.62
C THR A 426 -24.50 7.27 -28.07
N LEU A 427 -25.36 7.89 -28.88
CA LEU A 427 -26.74 8.22 -28.50
C LEU A 427 -27.70 7.06 -28.76
N THR A 428 -28.65 6.88 -27.84
CA THR A 428 -29.79 5.98 -28.01
C THR A 428 -30.72 6.50 -29.12
N GLN A 429 -31.76 5.75 -29.46
CA GLN A 429 -32.77 6.24 -30.40
C GLN A 429 -33.59 7.43 -29.86
N ALA A 430 -33.68 7.60 -28.54
CA ALA A 430 -34.30 8.77 -27.92
C ALA A 430 -33.37 9.99 -27.91
N GLY A 431 -32.09 9.80 -27.52
CA GLY A 431 -31.10 10.88 -27.56
C GLY A 431 -30.84 11.40 -28.97
N LYS A 432 -30.97 10.54 -30.00
CA LYS A 432 -30.96 10.93 -31.42
C LYS A 432 -32.15 11.80 -31.84
N GLN A 433 -33.21 11.89 -31.05
CA GLN A 433 -34.37 12.75 -31.30
C GLN A 433 -34.38 14.02 -30.43
N ASP A 434 -33.53 14.08 -29.40
CA ASP A 434 -33.40 15.23 -28.51
C ASP A 434 -32.34 16.22 -29.04
N GLN A 435 -32.80 17.42 -29.43
CA GLN A 435 -31.94 18.46 -30.01
C GLN A 435 -30.98 19.09 -28.99
N ALA A 436 -31.31 19.10 -27.69
CA ALA A 436 -30.42 19.62 -26.66
C ALA A 436 -29.26 18.64 -26.41
N ILE A 437 -29.57 17.34 -26.34
CA ILE A 437 -28.56 16.28 -26.27
C ILE A 437 -27.66 16.28 -27.50
N GLN A 438 -28.19 16.43 -28.71
CA GLN A 438 -27.37 16.56 -29.92
C GLN A 438 -26.38 17.73 -29.84
N SER A 439 -26.81 18.91 -29.36
CA SER A 439 -25.91 20.07 -29.18
C SER A 439 -24.79 19.78 -28.18
N VAL A 440 -25.11 19.20 -27.02
CA VAL A 440 -24.11 18.84 -26.00
C VAL A 440 -23.12 17.80 -26.53
N VAL A 441 -23.57 16.82 -27.31
CA VAL A 441 -22.68 15.85 -27.97
C VAL A 441 -21.77 16.52 -29.00
N GLN A 442 -22.26 17.50 -29.76
CA GLN A 442 -21.44 18.25 -30.70
C GLN A 442 -20.36 19.07 -29.97
N ASP A 443 -20.68 19.70 -28.83
CA ASP A 443 -19.70 20.38 -27.98
C ASP A 443 -18.69 19.42 -27.33
N MET A 444 -19.11 18.19 -26.99
CA MET A 444 -18.22 17.16 -26.44
C MET A 444 -17.29 16.52 -27.47
N GLN A 445 -17.60 16.55 -28.77
CA GLN A 445 -16.76 15.96 -29.83
C GLN A 445 -15.47 16.76 -30.13
N ASN A 446 -15.25 17.89 -29.44
CA ASN A 446 -14.05 18.70 -29.59
C ASN A 446 -12.78 17.96 -29.12
N LEU A 447 -11.70 18.14 -29.88
CA LEU A 447 -10.38 17.58 -29.57
C LEU A 447 -9.68 18.42 -28.49
N VAL A 448 -9.03 17.76 -27.53
CA VAL A 448 -8.12 18.40 -26.57
C VAL A 448 -6.69 18.03 -26.94
N HIS A 449 -5.89 19.02 -27.31
CA HIS A 449 -4.48 18.84 -27.69
C HIS A 449 -3.59 19.34 -26.55
N MET A 450 -2.60 18.56 -26.15
CA MET A 450 -1.68 18.90 -25.05
C MET A 450 -0.24 18.57 -25.44
N ASN A 451 0.67 19.52 -25.24
CA ASN A 451 2.10 19.25 -25.26
C ASN A 451 2.56 18.97 -23.83
N ILE A 452 3.38 17.94 -23.66
CA ILE A 452 3.94 17.52 -22.37
C ILE A 452 5.47 17.55 -22.50
N GLN A 453 6.14 18.28 -21.63
CA GLN A 453 7.59 18.23 -21.47
C GLN A 453 7.92 17.62 -20.11
N THR A 454 8.99 16.86 -20.03
CA THR A 454 9.41 16.21 -18.78
C THR A 454 10.93 16.16 -18.69
N GLU A 455 11.47 16.60 -17.57
CA GLU A 455 12.90 16.55 -17.26
C GLU A 455 13.11 15.80 -15.95
N LYS A 456 13.91 14.74 -16.00
CA LYS A 456 14.43 13.96 -14.86
C LYS A 456 15.92 14.25 -14.72
N GLY A 457 16.37 14.44 -13.48
CA GLY A 457 17.79 14.64 -13.19
C GLY A 457 18.04 14.82 -11.70
N PHE A 458 19.10 15.56 -11.39
CA PHE A 458 19.52 15.85 -10.02
C PHE A 458 19.67 17.36 -9.80
N VAL A 459 19.36 17.79 -8.59
CA VAL A 459 19.57 19.15 -8.06
C VAL A 459 20.15 19.00 -6.66
N ASP A 460 21.29 19.63 -6.38
CA ASP A 460 22.03 19.52 -5.12
C ASP A 460 22.24 18.06 -4.65
N GLY A 461 22.53 17.17 -5.61
CA GLY A 461 22.75 15.73 -5.38
C GLY A 461 21.48 14.90 -5.13
N LYS A 462 20.29 15.51 -5.14
CA LYS A 462 19.00 14.83 -4.91
C LYS A 462 18.22 14.70 -6.21
N LYS A 463 17.41 13.64 -6.35
CA LYS A 463 16.51 13.46 -7.50
C LYS A 463 15.55 14.66 -7.63
N ALA A 464 15.29 15.07 -8.86
CA ALA A 464 14.23 16.02 -9.19
C ALA A 464 13.47 15.60 -10.46
N LEU A 465 12.20 16.01 -10.53
CA LEU A 465 11.37 16.02 -11.73
C LEU A 465 10.91 17.45 -12.01
N HIS A 466 10.82 17.80 -13.28
CA HIS A 466 10.07 18.93 -13.80
C HIS A 466 9.13 18.43 -14.90
N VAL A 467 7.85 18.81 -14.86
CA VAL A 467 6.85 18.51 -15.90
C VAL A 467 6.17 19.81 -16.32
N VAL A 468 5.96 19.99 -17.62
CA VAL A 468 5.18 21.10 -18.18
C VAL A 468 4.09 20.52 -19.08
N VAL A 469 2.83 20.88 -18.84
CA VAL A 469 1.68 20.49 -19.67
C VAL A 469 1.03 21.75 -20.23
N THR A 470 1.14 21.95 -21.54
CA THR A 470 0.58 23.10 -22.26
C THR A 470 -0.64 22.65 -23.06
N VAL A 471 -1.84 23.10 -22.65
CA VAL A 471 -3.07 22.81 -23.39
C VAL A 471 -3.15 23.75 -24.60
N LEU A 472 -3.14 23.18 -25.80
CA LEU A 472 -3.25 23.94 -27.04
C LEU A 472 -4.73 24.21 -27.36
N PRO A 473 -5.13 25.45 -27.66
CA PRO A 473 -6.51 25.76 -27.97
C PRO A 473 -6.92 25.19 -29.34
N SER A 474 -7.84 24.23 -29.33
CA SER A 474 -8.65 23.85 -30.48
C SER A 474 -9.60 25.00 -30.83
N ALA A 475 -9.21 25.81 -31.81
CA ALA A 475 -9.87 27.06 -32.17
C ALA A 475 -11.24 26.84 -32.87
N PRO A 476 -12.19 27.82 -32.81
CA PRO A 476 -12.01 29.18 -32.28
C PRO A 476 -12.93 29.58 -31.10
N ALA A 477 -12.30 30.18 -30.09
CA ALA A 477 -12.76 31.27 -29.19
C ALA A 477 -14.15 31.30 -28.51
N ASP A 478 -15.25 30.89 -29.14
CA ASP A 478 -16.62 31.21 -28.67
C ASP A 478 -17.23 30.18 -27.69
N SER A 479 -16.60 29.02 -27.47
CA SER A 479 -17.09 28.03 -26.52
C SER A 479 -16.73 28.40 -25.06
N THR A 480 -17.71 28.94 -24.33
CA THR A 480 -17.57 29.34 -22.91
C THR A 480 -17.40 28.17 -21.92
N ALA A 481 -17.29 26.93 -22.41
CA ALA A 481 -17.38 25.70 -21.63
C ALA A 481 -16.13 25.37 -20.79
N MET A 482 -14.93 25.68 -21.29
CA MET A 482 -13.65 25.36 -20.61
C MET A 482 -12.81 26.63 -20.38
N PRO A 483 -12.38 26.91 -19.13
CA PRO A 483 -11.47 28.02 -18.87
C PRO A 483 -10.08 27.72 -19.44
N ALA A 484 -9.43 28.72 -20.02
CA ALA A 484 -8.14 28.59 -20.67
C ALA A 484 -6.99 28.32 -19.66
N ILE A 485 -6.77 27.04 -19.33
CA ILE A 485 -5.57 26.56 -18.64
C ILE A 485 -4.45 26.47 -19.67
N ASN A 486 -3.86 27.62 -20.02
CA ASN A 486 -2.84 27.69 -21.09
C ASN A 486 -1.63 26.78 -20.80
N GLN A 487 -1.23 26.66 -19.53
CA GLN A 487 -0.06 25.90 -19.10
C GLN A 487 -0.21 25.48 -17.63
N VAL A 488 0.26 24.29 -17.30
CA VAL A 488 0.45 23.77 -15.95
C VAL A 488 1.90 23.31 -15.82
N GLU A 489 2.56 23.66 -14.73
CA GLU A 489 3.94 23.28 -14.46
C GLU A 489 4.02 22.59 -13.10
N GLU A 490 4.81 21.53 -13.00
CA GLU A 490 5.00 20.72 -11.79
C GLU A 490 6.49 20.49 -11.51
N TYR A 491 6.90 20.65 -10.25
CA TYR A 491 8.23 20.23 -9.77
C TYR A 491 8.10 19.26 -8.62
N LEU A 492 8.79 18.12 -8.70
CA LEU A 492 8.99 17.21 -7.58
C LEU A 492 10.46 17.30 -7.14
N ILE A 493 10.71 17.97 -6.01
CA ILE A 493 12.06 18.18 -5.48
C ILE A 493 12.04 18.18 -3.94
N ASN A 494 13.08 17.61 -3.31
CA ASN A 494 13.15 17.45 -1.85
C ASN A 494 11.92 16.73 -1.24
N GLY A 495 11.26 15.85 -1.99
CA GLY A 495 10.03 15.16 -1.55
C GLY A 495 8.79 16.07 -1.46
N LYS A 496 8.82 17.27 -2.06
CA LYS A 496 7.67 18.19 -2.17
C LYS A 496 7.24 18.29 -3.64
N LEU A 497 5.93 18.20 -3.90
CA LEU A 497 5.33 18.58 -5.18
C LEU A 497 4.93 20.07 -5.14
N TYR A 498 5.44 20.83 -6.09
CA TYR A 498 5.04 22.22 -6.37
C TYR A 498 4.26 22.25 -7.68
N LEU A 499 3.19 23.05 -7.74
CA LEU A 499 2.29 23.17 -8.88
C LEU A 499 2.09 24.66 -9.23
N ASN A 500 2.14 25.00 -10.52
CA ASN A 500 1.81 26.33 -11.04
C ASN A 500 0.83 26.18 -12.22
N ALA A 501 -0.41 26.62 -12.04
CA ALA A 501 -1.45 26.64 -13.07
C ALA A 501 -1.76 28.08 -13.54
N GLY A 502 -0.72 28.90 -13.69
CA GLY A 502 -0.83 30.32 -14.11
C GLY A 502 -1.11 31.31 -12.98
N SER A 503 -1.31 30.85 -11.75
CA SER A 503 -1.49 31.69 -10.55
C SER A 503 -0.22 31.86 -9.70
N GLY A 504 0.91 31.32 -10.15
CA GLY A 504 2.11 31.16 -9.34
C GLY A 504 2.16 29.80 -8.63
N TRP A 505 3.24 29.58 -7.89
CA TRP A 505 3.61 28.26 -7.35
C TRP A 505 2.99 27.97 -5.97
N GLU A 506 2.18 26.92 -5.88
CA GLU A 506 1.64 26.36 -4.63
C GLU A 506 2.31 25.01 -4.32
N VAL A 507 2.63 24.73 -3.05
CA VAL A 507 3.01 23.37 -2.60
C VAL A 507 1.74 22.55 -2.45
N VAL A 508 1.67 21.38 -3.08
CA VAL A 508 0.47 20.52 -3.00
C VAL A 508 0.54 19.63 -1.74
N PRO A 509 -0.36 19.83 -0.74
CA PRO A 509 -0.29 19.13 0.53
C PRO A 509 -0.93 17.74 0.48
N GLY A 510 -0.53 16.87 1.41
CA GLY A 510 -1.19 15.56 1.64
C GLY A 510 -0.78 14.44 0.68
N LEU A 511 0.08 14.71 -0.29
CA LEU A 511 0.47 13.76 -1.33
C LEU A 511 1.77 12.98 -1.03
N GLN A 512 2.23 12.86 0.22
CA GLN A 512 3.56 12.27 0.51
C GLN A 512 3.76 10.86 -0.08
N ASN A 513 2.75 9.99 -0.05
CA ASN A 513 2.84 8.65 -0.65
C ASN A 513 2.95 8.70 -2.18
N MET A 514 2.28 9.66 -2.82
CA MET A 514 2.34 9.87 -4.27
C MET A 514 3.62 10.62 -4.69
N GLN A 515 4.12 11.52 -3.85
CA GLN A 515 5.42 12.19 -4.01
C GLN A 515 6.56 11.18 -3.91
N LYS A 516 6.45 10.21 -2.99
CA LYS A 516 7.27 9.01 -2.96
C LYS A 516 7.10 8.25 -4.27
N LEU A 517 5.91 7.68 -4.55
CA LEU A 517 5.62 6.88 -5.74
C LEU A 517 6.18 7.49 -7.04
N LEU A 518 5.86 8.75 -7.34
CA LEU A 518 6.37 9.45 -8.53
C LEU A 518 7.90 9.52 -8.55
N SER A 519 8.55 9.98 -7.46
CA SER A 519 10.02 10.03 -7.35
C SER A 519 10.71 8.66 -7.38
N GLU A 520 9.93 7.60 -7.11
CA GLU A 520 10.36 6.21 -7.10
C GLU A 520 10.02 5.44 -8.37
N GLN A 521 9.21 6.02 -9.27
CA GLN A 521 8.79 5.40 -10.52
C GLN A 521 9.50 6.00 -11.75
N MET A 522 10.01 7.24 -11.72
CA MET A 522 10.68 7.89 -12.86
C MET A 522 11.95 7.17 -13.43
N GLY A 523 11.80 6.11 -14.22
CA GLY A 523 12.86 5.43 -14.99
C GLY A 523 12.44 5.26 -16.45
N GLY A 524 13.19 5.78 -17.42
CA GLY A 524 12.67 6.34 -18.68
C GLY A 524 12.07 5.40 -19.74
N ALA A 525 11.73 4.16 -19.42
CA ALA A 525 10.97 3.27 -20.29
C ALA A 525 9.57 3.08 -19.69
N ALA A 526 8.52 3.47 -20.44
CA ALA A 526 7.17 3.63 -19.88
C ALA A 526 6.52 2.33 -19.36
N PHE A 527 7.07 1.15 -19.65
CA PHE A 527 6.46 -0.13 -19.35
C PHE A 527 7.48 -1.14 -18.80
N ALA A 528 7.16 -1.75 -17.66
CA ALA A 528 7.74 -3.03 -17.28
C ALA A 528 7.28 -4.12 -18.28
N THR A 529 8.07 -5.16 -18.51
CA THR A 529 7.75 -6.21 -19.52
C THR A 529 6.38 -6.85 -19.30
N GLY A 530 5.99 -7.10 -18.05
CA GLY A 530 4.66 -7.64 -17.69
C GLY A 530 3.48 -6.71 -17.98
N MET A 531 3.71 -5.41 -18.20
CA MET A 531 2.68 -4.44 -18.61
C MET A 531 2.41 -4.48 -20.12
N LEU A 532 3.20 -5.22 -20.90
CA LEU A 532 3.06 -5.37 -22.34
C LEU A 532 2.54 -6.77 -22.71
N LYS A 533 1.81 -6.85 -23.81
CA LYS A 533 1.39 -8.10 -24.44
C LYS A 533 1.58 -8.05 -25.95
N ASP A 534 1.65 -9.24 -26.55
CA ASP A 534 1.58 -9.44 -28.00
C ASP A 534 2.63 -8.61 -28.78
N MET A 535 3.83 -8.50 -28.20
CA MET A 535 4.90 -7.65 -28.74
C MET A 535 5.59 -8.29 -29.95
N ASN A 536 5.70 -7.52 -31.01
CA ASN A 536 6.40 -7.84 -32.26
C ASN A 536 7.64 -6.94 -32.38
N ALA A 537 8.70 -7.40 -33.06
CA ALA A 537 9.88 -6.58 -33.35
C ALA A 537 10.18 -6.47 -34.85
N LEU A 538 10.41 -5.25 -35.32
CA LEU A 538 10.84 -4.91 -36.67
C LEU A 538 12.26 -4.34 -36.62
N GLN A 539 13.19 -4.94 -37.36
CA GLN A 539 14.55 -4.41 -37.48
C GLN A 539 14.56 -3.14 -38.34
N ILE A 540 15.32 -2.14 -37.90
CA ILE A 540 15.57 -0.87 -38.60
C ILE A 540 17.08 -0.61 -38.67
N ALA A 541 17.51 0.41 -39.42
CA ALA A 541 18.92 0.64 -39.76
C ALA A 541 19.87 0.61 -38.55
N ASP A 542 19.51 1.32 -37.47
CA ASP A 542 20.34 1.48 -36.26
C ASP A 542 19.72 0.81 -35.02
N GLY A 543 18.82 -0.16 -35.16
CA GLY A 543 18.19 -0.84 -34.02
C GLY A 543 16.89 -1.57 -34.34
N TYR A 544 15.90 -1.44 -33.45
CA TYR A 544 14.61 -2.13 -33.55
C TYR A 544 13.45 -1.21 -33.19
N GLN A 545 12.34 -1.35 -33.91
CA GLN A 545 11.02 -0.86 -33.51
C GLN A 545 10.21 -2.02 -32.94
N PHE A 546 9.63 -1.85 -31.76
CA PHE A 546 8.77 -2.82 -31.09
C PHE A 546 7.33 -2.33 -31.10
N ALA A 547 6.36 -3.23 -31.30
CA ALA A 547 4.94 -2.89 -31.34
C ALA A 547 4.06 -3.98 -30.72
N GLY A 548 3.06 -3.59 -29.93
CA GLY A 548 2.13 -4.51 -29.26
C GLY A 548 1.04 -3.74 -28.51
N SER A 549 0.59 -4.24 -27.36
CA SER A 549 -0.53 -3.67 -26.59
C SER A 549 -0.25 -3.69 -25.07
N LEU A 550 -1.08 -3.00 -24.27
CA LEU A 550 -1.05 -3.11 -22.82
C LEU A 550 -1.66 -4.43 -22.32
N ASN A 551 -1.02 -5.01 -21.31
CA ASN A 551 -1.59 -6.06 -20.47
C ASN A 551 -2.58 -5.42 -19.48
N THR A 552 -3.83 -5.26 -19.92
CA THR A 552 -4.87 -4.57 -19.15
C THR A 552 -5.19 -5.23 -17.80
N LYS A 553 -4.92 -6.53 -17.63
CA LYS A 553 -5.01 -7.23 -16.34
C LYS A 553 -3.92 -6.79 -15.37
N GLN A 554 -2.67 -6.71 -15.83
CA GLN A 554 -1.54 -6.22 -15.01
C GLN A 554 -1.75 -4.77 -14.60
N LEU A 555 -2.26 -3.96 -15.53
CA LEU A 555 -2.62 -2.55 -15.33
C LEU A 555 -3.76 -2.39 -14.30
N ASP A 556 -4.81 -3.20 -14.39
CA ASP A 556 -5.89 -3.26 -13.39
C ASP A 556 -5.38 -3.62 -11.99
N GLN A 557 -4.51 -4.63 -11.88
CA GLN A 557 -3.89 -5.01 -10.61
C GLN A 557 -3.01 -3.89 -10.03
N MET A 558 -2.17 -3.26 -10.85
CA MET A 558 -1.33 -2.12 -10.43
C MET A 558 -2.19 -0.94 -9.99
N LEU A 559 -3.19 -0.55 -10.78
CA LEU A 559 -4.03 0.59 -10.46
C LEU A 559 -4.92 0.34 -9.24
N LYS A 560 -5.39 -0.90 -8.99
CA LYS A 560 -6.02 -1.27 -7.71
C LYS A 560 -5.07 -1.13 -6.52
N GLY A 561 -3.84 -1.61 -6.66
CA GLY A 561 -2.79 -1.44 -5.64
C GLY A 561 -2.43 0.04 -5.38
N ILE A 562 -2.63 0.91 -6.37
CA ILE A 562 -2.49 2.36 -6.22
C ILE A 562 -3.75 2.97 -5.56
N LEU A 563 -4.95 2.64 -6.06
CA LEU A 563 -6.23 3.17 -5.57
C LEU A 563 -6.50 2.78 -4.10
N SER A 564 -6.10 1.59 -3.66
CA SER A 564 -6.25 1.18 -2.25
C SER A 564 -5.42 2.03 -1.28
N THR A 565 -4.37 2.73 -1.76
CA THR A 565 -3.62 3.70 -0.95
C THR A 565 -4.26 5.08 -0.88
N PHE A 566 -5.32 5.33 -1.66
CA PHE A 566 -6.04 6.60 -1.69
C PHE A 566 -7.40 6.51 -0.98
N PRO A 567 -7.58 7.14 0.20
CA PRO A 567 -8.89 7.33 0.77
C PRO A 567 -9.68 8.33 -0.08
N PHE A 568 -10.61 7.83 -0.91
CA PHE A 568 -11.56 8.65 -1.67
C PHE A 568 -12.49 9.43 -0.72
N GLN A 569 -12.03 10.58 -0.24
CA GLN A 569 -12.88 11.59 0.39
C GLN A 569 -13.75 12.27 -0.68
N VAL A 570 -14.78 11.57 -1.14
CA VAL A 570 -15.91 12.25 -1.77
C VAL A 570 -16.67 12.97 -0.66
N ASP A 571 -16.80 14.28 -0.81
CA ASP A 571 -17.55 15.17 0.08
C ASP A 571 -19.01 14.67 0.24
N GLN A 572 -19.72 15.09 1.29
CA GLN A 572 -20.91 14.39 1.85
C GLN A 572 -22.21 14.44 1.00
N THR A 573 -22.11 14.43 -0.33
CA THR A 573 -23.21 14.43 -1.30
C THR A 573 -23.17 13.21 -2.22
N GLY A 574 -23.12 12.00 -1.64
CA GLY A 574 -23.43 10.74 -2.34
C GLY A 574 -22.40 10.23 -3.36
N GLY A 575 -21.13 10.11 -2.95
CA GLY A 575 -20.08 9.49 -3.76
C GLY A 575 -20.06 7.95 -3.74
N ALA A 576 -19.31 7.38 -4.68
CA ALA A 576 -18.99 5.95 -4.75
C ALA A 576 -18.18 5.46 -3.53
N SER A 577 -18.29 4.17 -3.19
CA SER A 577 -17.32 3.49 -2.33
C SER A 577 -16.02 3.19 -3.09
N SER A 578 -14.91 2.96 -2.39
CA SER A 578 -13.66 2.47 -2.99
C SER A 578 -13.89 1.21 -3.83
N SER A 579 -14.66 0.26 -3.31
CA SER A 579 -15.04 -0.97 -4.01
C SER A 579 -15.84 -0.73 -5.30
N ALA A 580 -16.70 0.29 -5.35
CA ALA A 580 -17.41 0.66 -6.57
C ALA A 580 -16.46 1.33 -7.59
N THR A 581 -15.51 2.15 -7.15
CA THR A 581 -14.46 2.73 -8.00
C THR A 581 -13.53 1.66 -8.58
N GLU A 582 -13.12 0.67 -7.78
CA GLU A 582 -12.32 -0.47 -8.24
C GLU A 582 -13.08 -1.33 -9.26
N GLN A 583 -14.37 -1.62 -9.04
CA GLN A 583 -15.22 -2.38 -9.97
C GLN A 583 -15.47 -1.61 -11.28
N TRP A 584 -15.68 -0.30 -11.20
CA TRP A 584 -15.77 0.56 -12.38
C TRP A 584 -14.47 0.55 -13.18
N LEU A 585 -13.32 0.77 -12.53
CA LEU A 585 -12.01 0.75 -13.19
C LEU A 585 -11.75 -0.61 -13.88
N SER A 586 -12.06 -1.72 -13.19
CA SER A 586 -11.99 -3.08 -13.74
C SER A 586 -12.78 -3.19 -15.05
N THR A 587 -13.95 -2.56 -15.11
CA THR A 587 -14.86 -2.59 -16.26
C THR A 587 -14.30 -1.79 -17.43
N VAL A 588 -13.73 -0.60 -17.18
CA VAL A 588 -13.13 0.26 -18.22
C VAL A 588 -11.88 -0.38 -18.81
N LEU A 589 -10.99 -0.92 -17.97
CA LEU A 589 -9.73 -1.53 -18.41
C LEU A 589 -9.92 -2.85 -19.16
N LYS A 590 -10.97 -3.63 -18.80
CA LYS A 590 -11.30 -4.89 -19.47
C LYS A 590 -11.56 -4.71 -20.97
N ASP A 591 -12.30 -3.66 -21.33
CA ASP A 591 -12.74 -3.38 -22.70
C ASP A 591 -11.88 -2.28 -23.38
N MET A 592 -10.69 -2.00 -22.83
CA MET A 592 -9.74 -1.03 -23.39
C MET A 592 -8.87 -1.65 -24.50
N GLU A 593 -9.01 -1.13 -25.72
CA GLU A 593 -8.15 -1.47 -26.86
C GLU A 593 -6.90 -0.58 -26.83
N THR A 594 -5.71 -1.14 -27.11
CA THR A 594 -4.45 -0.37 -27.11
C THR A 594 -3.48 -0.83 -28.19
N ARG A 595 -2.70 0.11 -28.74
CA ARG A 595 -1.53 -0.13 -29.57
C ARG A 595 -0.38 0.74 -29.12
N ILE A 596 0.71 0.12 -28.68
CA ILE A 596 1.98 0.77 -28.35
C ILE A 596 2.99 0.46 -29.44
N VAL A 597 3.78 1.46 -29.80
CA VAL A 597 4.97 1.34 -30.65
C VAL A 597 6.11 2.11 -29.99
N PHE A 598 7.30 1.53 -29.87
CA PHE A 598 8.48 2.28 -29.42
C PHE A 598 9.74 1.87 -30.18
N THR A 599 10.71 2.77 -30.23
CA THR A 599 11.93 2.61 -31.04
C THR A 599 13.16 2.60 -30.14
N VAL A 600 13.95 1.54 -30.24
CA VAL A 600 15.25 1.38 -29.59
C VAL A 600 16.34 1.55 -30.63
N LEU A 601 17.27 2.50 -30.39
CA LEU A 601 18.40 2.75 -31.28
C LEU A 601 19.72 2.49 -30.55
N LYS A 602 20.74 2.10 -31.33
CA LYS A 602 22.11 1.97 -30.88
C LYS A 602 22.73 3.34 -30.57
N THR A 603 23.62 3.36 -29.60
CA THR A 603 24.38 4.52 -29.13
C THR A 603 25.85 4.16 -28.95
N SER A 604 26.69 5.10 -28.50
CA SER A 604 28.07 4.79 -28.08
C SER A 604 28.11 3.83 -26.88
N ASP A 605 27.10 3.89 -26.02
CA ASP A 605 27.08 3.31 -24.68
C ASP A 605 26.06 2.17 -24.58
N GLY A 606 25.81 1.44 -25.67
CA GLY A 606 24.76 0.40 -25.77
C GLY A 606 23.49 0.85 -26.50
N PHE A 607 22.33 0.30 -26.17
CA PHE A 607 21.03 0.59 -26.80
C PHE A 607 20.11 1.45 -25.91
N GLU A 608 19.36 2.38 -26.50
CA GLU A 608 18.48 3.33 -25.79
C GLU A 608 17.11 3.46 -26.47
N MET A 609 16.04 3.51 -25.68
CA MET A 609 14.68 3.83 -26.16
C MET A 609 14.59 5.33 -26.49
N ARG A 610 14.25 5.67 -27.74
CA ARG A 610 14.34 7.03 -28.30
C ARG A 610 13.00 7.68 -28.62
N ALA A 611 11.99 6.88 -28.94
CA ALA A 611 10.66 7.37 -29.29
C ALA A 611 9.59 6.35 -28.90
N GLN A 612 8.41 6.84 -28.56
CA GLN A 612 7.23 6.06 -28.21
C GLN A 612 5.99 6.69 -28.86
N GLN A 613 5.05 5.83 -29.27
CA GLN A 613 3.72 6.19 -29.71
C GLN A 613 2.75 5.23 -29.00
N MET A 614 1.63 5.76 -28.51
CA MET A 614 0.57 4.96 -27.92
C MET A 614 -0.77 5.46 -28.45
N HIS A 615 -1.62 4.51 -28.85
CA HIS A 615 -3.01 4.73 -29.16
C HIS A 615 -3.84 3.88 -28.18
N ALA A 616 -4.80 4.49 -27.50
CA ALA A 616 -5.70 3.80 -26.58
C ALA A 616 -7.16 4.21 -26.84
N THR A 617 -8.04 3.23 -26.92
CA THR A 617 -9.49 3.44 -27.05
C THR A 617 -10.16 2.83 -25.83
N MET A 618 -10.69 3.69 -24.96
CA MET A 618 -11.41 3.33 -23.75
C MET A 618 -12.92 3.44 -23.99
N ARG A 619 -13.68 2.41 -23.63
CA ARG A 619 -15.14 2.46 -23.56
C ARG A 619 -15.61 2.70 -22.14
N LEU A 620 -16.63 3.53 -22.00
CA LEU A 620 -17.21 3.96 -20.73
C LEU A 620 -18.73 3.73 -20.81
N PRO A 621 -19.20 2.50 -20.53
CA PRO A 621 -20.62 2.18 -20.56
C PRO A 621 -21.39 3.02 -19.56
N VAL A 622 -22.53 3.59 -19.97
CA VAL A 622 -23.34 4.46 -19.10
C VAL A 622 -23.74 3.74 -17.80
N ALA A 623 -24.07 2.45 -17.88
CA ALA A 623 -24.37 1.61 -16.72
C ALA A 623 -23.22 1.49 -15.70
N SER A 624 -21.94 1.56 -16.10
CA SER A 624 -20.81 1.49 -15.17
C SER A 624 -20.55 2.83 -14.49
N LEU A 625 -20.66 3.95 -15.20
CA LEU A 625 -20.63 5.29 -14.63
C LEU A 625 -21.75 5.47 -13.57
N LEU A 626 -22.91 4.87 -13.83
CA LEU A 626 -24.07 4.87 -12.93
C LEU A 626 -24.00 3.84 -11.80
N ALA A 627 -22.88 3.14 -11.63
CA ALA A 627 -22.51 2.42 -10.41
C ALA A 627 -21.67 3.29 -9.46
N LEU A 628 -21.12 4.42 -9.94
CA LEU A 628 -20.39 5.41 -9.12
C LEU A 628 -21.31 6.49 -8.51
N GLY A 629 -22.54 6.61 -9.01
CA GLY A 629 -23.49 7.65 -8.58
C GLY A 629 -24.27 7.29 -7.32
N GLY A 630 -24.42 8.25 -6.41
CA GLY A 630 -25.38 8.18 -5.30
C GLY A 630 -26.84 8.05 -5.78
N GLN A 631 -27.76 7.77 -4.85
CA GLN A 631 -29.11 7.25 -5.11
C GLN A 631 -30.13 8.20 -5.80
N ASN A 632 -29.70 9.18 -6.61
CA ASN A 632 -30.60 9.98 -7.43
C ASN A 632 -31.05 9.19 -8.68
N THR A 633 -32.08 8.37 -8.50
CA THR A 633 -32.64 7.50 -9.55
C THR A 633 -33.21 8.23 -10.76
N SER A 634 -33.64 9.50 -10.61
CA SER A 634 -34.16 10.31 -11.71
C SER A 634 -33.05 10.67 -12.72
N ALA A 635 -31.93 11.23 -12.23
CA ALA A 635 -30.79 11.57 -13.10
C ALA A 635 -30.17 10.32 -13.75
N LYS A 636 -30.24 9.16 -13.09
CA LYS A 636 -29.85 7.86 -13.65
C LYS A 636 -30.72 7.48 -14.85
N ALA A 637 -32.04 7.48 -14.69
CA ALA A 637 -32.97 7.11 -15.76
C ALA A 637 -32.93 8.08 -16.95
N GLU A 638 -32.65 9.36 -16.71
CA GLU A 638 -32.48 10.38 -17.74
C GLU A 638 -31.20 10.18 -18.56
N LEU A 639 -30.09 9.78 -17.92
CA LEU A 639 -28.84 9.46 -18.64
C LEU A 639 -28.97 8.16 -19.46
N GLU A 640 -29.59 7.11 -18.90
CA GLU A 640 -29.85 5.83 -19.58
C GLU A 640 -30.87 5.95 -20.74
N LYS A 641 -31.77 6.94 -20.68
CA LYS A 641 -32.72 7.26 -21.76
C LYS A 641 -32.01 7.69 -23.03
N ASP A 642 -31.04 8.61 -22.94
CA ASP A 642 -30.51 9.34 -24.10
C ASP A 642 -29.10 8.91 -24.54
N ILE A 643 -28.26 8.43 -23.62
CA ILE A 643 -26.88 8.03 -23.90
C ILE A 643 -26.71 6.52 -23.68
N GLN A 644 -26.06 5.85 -24.64
CA GLN A 644 -25.74 4.43 -24.57
C GLN A 644 -24.34 4.19 -23.98
N ASP A 645 -23.33 4.80 -24.58
CA ASP A 645 -21.91 4.61 -24.26
C ASP A 645 -21.14 5.92 -24.47
N PHE A 646 -20.11 6.15 -23.63
CA PHE A 646 -19.06 7.14 -23.90
C PHE A 646 -17.79 6.43 -24.40
N THR A 647 -16.98 7.13 -25.19
CA THR A 647 -15.65 6.66 -25.63
C THR A 647 -14.60 7.73 -25.45
N ILE A 648 -13.39 7.35 -25.07
CA ILE A 648 -12.20 8.20 -25.11
C ILE A 648 -11.20 7.54 -26.06
N ASP A 649 -10.74 8.30 -27.04
CA ASP A 649 -9.71 7.91 -28.00
C ASP A 649 -8.48 8.82 -27.75
N GLU A 650 -7.35 8.20 -27.41
CA GLU A 650 -6.14 8.83 -26.89
C GLU A 650 -4.94 8.51 -27.80
N HIS A 651 -4.35 9.53 -28.41
CA HIS A 651 -3.13 9.42 -29.20
C HIS A 651 -1.96 10.14 -28.52
N LEU A 652 -1.01 9.39 -27.98
CA LEU A 652 0.25 9.88 -27.43
C LEU A 652 1.39 9.68 -28.43
N THR A 653 2.22 10.70 -28.60
CA THR A 653 3.53 10.60 -29.25
C THR A 653 4.58 11.21 -28.34
N ALA A 654 5.75 10.58 -28.22
CA ALA A 654 6.82 11.00 -27.31
C ALA A 654 8.22 10.75 -27.91
N ALA A 655 9.14 11.68 -27.70
CA ALA A 655 10.56 11.57 -28.04
C ALA A 655 11.40 11.71 -26.76
N MET A 656 12.38 10.82 -26.58
CA MET A 656 13.13 10.62 -25.34
C MET A 656 14.64 10.71 -25.54
N THR A 657 15.32 11.39 -24.63
CA THR A 657 16.79 11.53 -24.57
C THR A 657 17.27 11.36 -23.13
N TYR A 658 18.54 11.00 -22.93
CA TYR A 658 19.13 10.73 -21.60
C TYR A 658 20.34 11.64 -21.33
N ASN A 659 20.28 12.86 -21.84
CA ASN A 659 21.38 13.81 -21.77
C ASN A 659 21.54 14.35 -20.35
N ARG A 660 22.77 14.66 -19.95
CA ARG A 660 23.08 15.24 -18.61
C ARG A 660 22.74 16.74 -18.53
N THR A 661 21.53 17.12 -18.92
CA THR A 661 20.98 18.47 -18.74
C THR A 661 20.57 18.63 -17.27
N PRO A 662 21.11 19.62 -16.52
CA PRO A 662 20.64 19.93 -15.18
C PRO A 662 19.20 20.44 -15.21
N ILE A 663 18.38 20.05 -14.22
CA ILE A 663 17.05 20.66 -14.03
C ILE A 663 17.27 22.06 -13.46
N MET A 664 16.75 23.08 -14.17
CA MET A 664 16.69 24.44 -13.67
C MET A 664 15.57 24.53 -12.62
N VAL A 665 15.82 25.16 -11.47
CA VAL A 665 14.86 25.20 -10.36
C VAL A 665 14.52 26.65 -9.99
N PRO A 666 13.23 27.01 -9.83
CA PRO A 666 12.82 28.31 -9.32
C PRO A 666 13.43 28.61 -7.93
N SER A 667 14.02 29.79 -7.78
CA SER A 667 14.78 30.20 -6.59
C SER A 667 13.97 30.26 -5.27
N GLN A 668 12.64 30.20 -5.35
CA GLN A 668 11.77 30.08 -4.18
C GLN A 668 11.66 28.65 -3.60
N PHE A 669 12.27 27.64 -4.22
CA PHE A 669 12.22 26.23 -3.76
C PHE A 669 13.44 25.80 -2.95
N THR A 670 14.47 26.63 -2.86
CA THR A 670 15.77 26.35 -2.21
C THR A 670 15.89 26.96 -0.81
N ALA A 671 14.76 27.14 -0.12
CA ALA A 671 14.63 27.69 1.24
C ALA A 671 13.96 26.70 2.22
#